data_AF-A0ABD5KMF5-F1
#
_entry.id   AF-A0ABD5KMF5-F1
#
_cell.length_a   1.000
_cell.length_b   1.000
_cell.length_c   1.000
_cell.angle_alpha   90.00
_cell.angle_beta   90.00
_cell.angle_gamma   90.00
#
_symmetry.space_group_name_H-M   'P 1'
#
loop_
_entity.id
_entity.type
_entity.pdbx_description
1 polymer ?
#
loop_
_entity_poly.entity_id
_entity_poly.type
_entity_poly.pdbx_seq_one_letter_code
_entity_poly.pdbx_strand_id
1 'polypeptide(L)'
;MGMKQDIVIKSEYTNNARSSTGKGSRGSSPGQYVMSYMAREDATEVLVPVRMSVTAGAEAYVAYDSAAFTRYMARDQATERLVSKDDEDLQNADAYGSPLVLKQKFRQIDKLSGRAFGRGGISLTHKELERHSQNIQNSFDEGHSVQKIVLSFTEDYLRETGVLDPEFKHKGRGSYRGHIDQLKLRHAVMNGVERMTTAGRFIDPEWIGTIQLDTSHVHVHIALADTKFSKTRMKSDGADRGKINEREKAVLRKGIHFDLEDMSQLKSFNGQASIERRNVVAFVKDYAYAALHENSSIQLLVAGLPKNKKEWRYGSNRKSMNHSNKLAVQIVEKVFAADPDKSGYNKALQAVLDYAEESSAKNKLSDGEKKKLIKEGRERIIERSVNGLYKTLKGIDPAELTTRTTMTDIQSSSDEELAEALKQSNRSRAFDPATFALRVRGYNTRENVHSQSVGTYYALATDYDIAQEKGFVDDTAHVMRLFYEEELEFHMGLADKYRTFMSFHHNQDVANVQRMTPRYDSLVSRFKRIAKTVSETLRFDQRTLNEYARDLRDYTMDCFKQGVASLKEWRAITDYDREAGTVETRFVLPVRPKTRAENLSPTHFDTVKAWDVHHLGLDYYNKPDARIDTKNALSFAGVFQARKQQAEAAEIYVKGTGQELQALSFAKHDIEDMEQVVQKAMDEGLIQTVKLADLNPQDERQLYTLSLDRSVNVARQVRQSLEHVEMIEQEEEELE
;
A
#
# COMPACT_ATOMS: atom_id res chain seq x y z
N MET A 1 35.03 -5.40 35.71
CA MET A 1 36.21 -4.68 35.17
C MET A 1 36.05 -3.20 35.47
N GLY A 2 37.06 -2.35 35.28
CA GLY A 2 36.91 -0.90 35.53
C GLY A 2 36.55 -0.13 34.25
N MET A 3 35.72 0.92 34.35
CA MET A 3 35.27 1.77 33.21
C MET A 3 36.35 2.18 32.18
N LYS A 4 37.63 2.26 32.59
CA LYS A 4 38.76 2.59 31.68
C LYS A 4 39.07 1.47 30.68
N GLN A 5 38.75 0.23 31.04
CA GLN A 5 38.87 -0.97 30.20
C GLN A 5 37.62 -1.15 29.32
N ASP A 6 36.44 -0.79 29.84
CA ASP A 6 35.16 -0.95 29.15
C ASP A 6 34.93 0.08 28.04
N ILE A 7 35.39 1.31 28.25
CA ILE A 7 35.38 2.40 27.26
C ILE A 7 36.81 2.93 27.04
N VAL A 8 37.47 2.40 26.01
CA VAL A 8 38.83 2.80 25.64
C VAL A 8 38.77 4.03 24.74
N ILE A 9 39.41 5.12 25.18
CA ILE A 9 39.45 6.40 24.45
C ILE A 9 40.85 6.63 23.88
N LYS A 10 40.96 6.66 22.55
CA LYS A 10 42.14 7.15 21.84
C LYS A 10 41.85 8.55 21.29
N SER A 11 42.78 9.47 21.49
CA SER A 11 42.65 10.84 20.98
C SER A 11 43.90 11.24 20.22
N GLU A 12 43.67 11.61 18.97
CA GLU A 12 44.64 12.23 18.08
C GLU A 12 44.13 13.61 17.68
N TYR A 13 44.99 14.41 17.05
CA TYR A 13 44.59 15.70 16.51
C TYR A 13 45.39 16.04 15.27
N THR A 14 44.85 16.95 14.47
CA THR A 14 45.57 17.63 13.40
C THR A 14 45.40 19.14 13.57
N ASN A 15 46.43 19.90 13.23
CA ASN A 15 46.42 21.36 13.19
C ASN A 15 47.35 21.85 12.08
N ASN A 16 47.10 23.05 11.57
CA ASN A 16 47.91 23.70 10.54
C ASN A 16 48.80 24.84 11.09
N ALA A 17 48.64 25.21 12.37
CA ALA A 17 49.32 26.36 12.99
C ALA A 17 50.86 26.33 12.96
N ARG A 18 51.49 25.19 12.61
CA ARG A 18 52.96 25.02 12.54
C ARG A 18 53.44 24.35 11.26
N SER A 19 52.56 24.19 10.28
CA SER A 19 52.87 23.48 9.05
C SER A 19 52.83 24.43 7.84
N SER A 20 53.60 24.13 6.81
CA SER A 20 53.59 24.89 5.56
C SER A 20 52.17 24.97 4.99
N THR A 21 51.82 26.07 4.32
CA THR A 21 50.52 26.30 3.70
C THR A 21 49.99 25.05 2.98
N GLY A 22 48.80 24.58 3.35
CA GLY A 22 48.19 23.36 2.81
C GLY A 22 48.63 22.02 3.46
N LYS A 23 49.48 22.03 4.50
CA LYS A 23 49.84 20.83 5.29
C LYS A 23 49.29 20.92 6.71
N GLY A 24 48.94 19.77 7.27
CA GLY A 24 48.55 19.60 8.67
C GLY A 24 49.40 18.55 9.37
N SER A 25 49.55 18.66 10.68
CA SER A 25 50.39 17.74 11.48
C SER A 25 50.00 16.26 11.34
N ARG A 26 48.72 15.95 11.09
CA ARG A 26 48.21 14.60 10.81
C ARG A 26 47.08 14.60 9.78
N GLY A 27 47.39 15.19 8.62
CA GLY A 27 46.49 15.34 7.47
C GLY A 27 45.91 16.76 7.37
N SER A 28 45.74 17.24 6.14
CA SER A 28 45.32 18.62 5.82
C SER A 28 43.82 18.78 5.53
N SER A 29 43.08 17.68 5.39
CA SER A 29 41.66 17.70 5.01
C SER A 29 40.76 16.97 6.03
N PRO A 30 40.61 17.49 7.27
CA PRO A 30 39.73 16.90 8.27
C PRO A 30 38.26 16.81 7.85
N GLY A 31 37.74 17.73 7.02
CA GLY A 31 36.39 17.62 6.47
C GLY A 31 36.27 16.39 5.54
N GLN A 32 37.22 16.21 4.63
CA GLN A 32 37.24 15.03 3.76
C GLN A 32 37.39 13.73 4.54
N TYR A 33 38.13 13.74 5.66
CA TYR A 33 38.21 12.61 6.58
C TYR A 33 36.83 12.24 7.16
N VAL A 34 35.97 13.20 7.48
CA VAL A 34 34.59 12.92 7.91
C VAL A 34 33.81 12.25 6.79
N MET A 35 33.79 12.86 5.60
CA MET A 35 32.97 12.40 4.47
C MET A 35 33.42 11.06 3.89
N SER A 36 34.73 10.85 3.76
CA SER A 36 35.30 9.70 3.04
C SER A 36 35.73 8.55 3.95
N TYR A 37 36.11 8.82 5.19
CA TYR A 37 36.61 7.79 6.10
C TYR A 37 35.64 7.49 7.25
N MET A 38 35.08 8.51 7.90
CA MET A 38 34.19 8.29 9.05
C MET A 38 32.81 7.78 8.60
N ALA A 39 32.17 8.47 7.65
CA ALA A 39 30.82 8.18 7.18
C ALA A 39 30.77 7.12 6.05
N ARG A 40 31.86 6.36 5.83
CA ARG A 40 31.96 5.40 4.74
C ARG A 40 30.94 4.27 4.85
N GLU A 41 30.48 3.79 3.69
CA GLU A 41 29.32 2.90 3.57
C GLU A 41 29.55 1.50 4.16
N ASP A 42 30.74 0.96 3.95
CA ASP A 42 31.16 -0.35 4.41
C ASP A 42 31.31 -0.42 5.94
N ALA A 43 31.63 0.70 6.60
CA ALA A 43 31.86 0.74 8.05
C ALA A 43 30.64 1.09 8.90
N THR A 44 29.75 1.94 8.38
CA THR A 44 28.63 2.51 9.15
C THR A 44 27.30 1.85 8.77
N GLU A 45 26.33 1.88 9.69
CA GLU A 45 24.93 1.61 9.34
C GLU A 45 24.10 2.87 9.42
N VAL A 46 23.03 2.89 8.63
CA VAL A 46 22.09 3.97 8.59
C VAL A 46 21.11 3.81 9.75
N LEU A 47 20.93 4.89 10.52
CA LEU A 47 19.85 4.98 11.49
C LEU A 47 18.60 5.56 10.80
N VAL A 48 17.49 4.84 10.92
CA VAL A 48 16.15 5.21 10.41
C VAL A 48 15.42 6.03 11.47
N PRO A 49 14.46 6.91 11.08
CA PRO A 49 13.47 7.52 11.96
C PRO A 49 13.06 6.70 13.17
N VAL A 50 13.12 7.31 14.35
CA VAL A 50 12.46 6.80 15.55
C VAL A 50 11.65 7.95 16.13
N ARG A 51 10.35 7.71 16.34
CA ARG A 51 9.50 8.65 17.07
C ARG A 51 9.95 8.64 18.53
N MET A 52 10.70 9.65 18.95
CA MET A 52 10.97 9.88 20.36
C MET A 52 9.80 10.70 20.91
N SER A 53 8.85 10.05 21.58
CA SER A 53 7.86 10.79 22.37
C SER A 53 8.53 11.28 23.64
N VAL A 54 8.81 12.58 23.74
CA VAL A 54 9.29 13.17 25.00
C VAL A 54 8.05 13.54 25.81
N THR A 55 7.75 12.76 26.85
CA THR A 55 6.72 13.11 27.84
C THR A 55 7.40 13.77 29.03
N ALA A 56 7.56 15.10 28.99
CA ALA A 56 7.87 15.89 30.18
C ALA A 56 7.47 17.36 29.98
N GLY A 57 6.42 17.79 30.70
CA GLY A 57 6.13 19.20 30.96
C GLY A 57 5.39 19.97 29.84
N ALA A 58 4.28 20.58 30.24
CA ALA A 58 3.42 21.53 29.53
C ALA A 58 4.06 22.30 28.34
N GLU A 59 4.06 21.66 27.17
CA GLU A 59 3.87 22.17 25.79
C GLU A 59 4.43 21.09 24.86
N ALA A 60 3.55 20.22 24.36
CA ALA A 60 3.95 19.06 23.56
C ALA A 60 4.41 19.49 22.15
N TYR A 61 5.67 19.87 22.01
CA TYR A 61 6.32 19.95 20.70
C TYR A 61 6.80 18.56 20.29
N VAL A 62 6.14 17.96 19.29
CA VAL A 62 6.62 16.73 18.64
C VAL A 62 7.83 17.13 17.78
N ALA A 63 9.03 17.07 18.34
CA ALA A 63 10.25 17.20 17.55
C ALA A 63 10.38 15.95 16.66
N TYR A 64 9.85 16.04 15.44
CA TYR A 64 10.22 15.12 14.37
C TYR A 64 11.74 15.19 14.21
N ASP A 65 12.41 14.04 14.10
CA ASP A 65 13.71 13.99 13.45
C ASP A 65 13.50 14.51 12.01
N SER A 66 13.94 15.74 11.73
CA SER A 66 13.74 16.41 10.43
C SER A 66 14.33 15.59 9.26
N ALA A 67 15.38 14.80 9.54
CA ALA A 67 16.04 13.93 8.59
C ALA A 67 15.22 12.68 8.22
N ALA A 68 14.35 12.25 9.13
CA ALA A 68 13.48 11.10 8.97
C ALA A 68 12.28 11.39 8.07
N PHE A 69 11.60 12.51 8.33
CA PHE A 69 10.46 12.96 7.55
C PHE A 69 10.88 13.29 6.12
N THR A 70 12.01 13.99 5.95
CA THR A 70 12.53 14.38 4.63
C THR A 70 12.90 13.17 3.77
N ARG A 71 13.51 12.11 4.32
CA ARG A 71 13.86 10.89 3.57
C ARG A 71 12.63 10.09 3.15
N TYR A 72 11.66 9.94 4.06
CA TYR A 72 10.42 9.24 3.76
C TYR A 72 9.64 9.98 2.68
N MET A 73 9.42 11.29 2.84
CA MET A 73 8.75 12.11 1.84
C MET A 73 9.49 12.17 0.51
N ALA A 74 10.83 12.22 0.49
CA ALA A 74 11.58 12.24 -0.76
C ALA A 74 11.48 10.91 -1.53
N ARG A 75 11.47 9.77 -0.82
CA ARG A 75 11.28 8.44 -1.44
C ARG A 75 9.84 8.23 -1.90
N ASP A 76 8.88 8.73 -1.13
CA ASP A 76 7.46 8.74 -1.45
C ASP A 76 7.19 9.58 -2.70
N GLN A 77 7.64 10.84 -2.72
CA GLN A 77 7.58 11.72 -3.90
C GLN A 77 8.33 11.16 -5.12
N ALA A 78 9.48 10.50 -4.92
CA ALA A 78 10.18 9.85 -6.03
C ALA A 78 9.38 8.67 -6.58
N THR A 79 8.72 7.90 -5.71
CA THR A 79 7.82 6.81 -6.12
C THR A 79 6.58 7.37 -6.82
N GLU A 80 5.96 8.42 -6.30
CA GLU A 80 4.82 9.10 -6.91
C GLU A 80 5.17 9.69 -8.28
N ARG A 81 6.31 10.37 -8.44
CA ARG A 81 6.77 10.90 -9.75
C ARG A 81 7.03 9.80 -10.77
N LEU A 82 7.55 8.66 -10.30
CA LEU A 82 7.76 7.48 -11.14
C LEU A 82 6.43 6.82 -11.56
N VAL A 83 5.43 6.85 -10.68
CA VAL A 83 4.06 6.38 -10.97
C VAL A 83 3.33 7.36 -11.89
N SER A 84 3.42 8.67 -11.63
CA SER A 84 2.77 9.73 -12.40
C SER A 84 3.42 10.01 -13.75
N LYS A 85 4.66 9.52 -13.97
CA LYS A 85 5.44 9.64 -15.21
C LYS A 85 5.81 11.09 -15.56
N ASP A 86 6.01 11.93 -14.54
CA ASP A 86 6.34 13.35 -14.66
C ASP A 86 7.86 13.63 -14.79
N ASP A 87 8.70 12.60 -14.80
CA ASP A 87 10.17 12.74 -14.78
C ASP A 87 10.75 12.60 -16.20
N GLU A 88 11.27 13.72 -16.74
CA GLU A 88 11.78 13.84 -18.13
C GLU A 88 13.01 12.97 -18.42
N ASP A 89 13.78 12.60 -17.39
CA ASP A 89 14.97 11.73 -17.48
C ASP A 89 14.65 10.26 -17.81
N LEU A 90 13.37 9.90 -18.00
CA LEU A 90 12.86 8.53 -18.14
C LEU A 90 12.39 8.15 -19.57
N GLN A 91 12.88 8.83 -20.61
CA GLN A 91 12.56 8.51 -22.00
C GLN A 91 13.38 7.35 -22.61
N ASN A 92 14.32 6.76 -21.85
CA ASN A 92 15.17 5.67 -22.35
C ASN A 92 14.58 4.28 -22.01
N ALA A 93 14.31 3.50 -23.07
CA ALA A 93 13.65 2.19 -23.03
C ALA A 93 14.38 1.10 -22.23
N ASP A 94 15.69 1.23 -21.98
CA ASP A 94 16.50 0.23 -21.28
C ASP A 94 16.52 0.41 -19.75
N ALA A 95 15.93 1.50 -19.23
CA ALA A 95 15.92 1.83 -17.80
C ALA A 95 14.64 1.36 -17.08
N TYR A 96 13.70 0.75 -17.81
CA TYR A 96 12.40 0.37 -17.29
C TYR A 96 12.48 -0.84 -16.32
N GLY A 97 11.69 -0.77 -15.24
CA GLY A 97 11.17 -1.95 -14.54
C GLY A 97 12.03 -2.67 -13.50
N SER A 98 13.35 -2.44 -13.41
CA SER A 98 14.16 -3.23 -12.46
C SER A 98 14.10 -2.67 -11.03
N PRO A 99 13.76 -3.50 -10.01
CA PRO A 99 14.00 -3.22 -8.59
C PRO A 99 15.40 -2.68 -8.27
N LEU A 100 16.38 -2.92 -9.15
CA LEU A 100 17.75 -2.44 -9.02
C LEU A 100 17.89 -0.95 -9.34
N VAL A 101 17.14 -0.41 -10.31
CA VAL A 101 17.17 1.01 -10.70
C VAL A 101 16.56 1.87 -9.59
N LEU A 102 15.44 1.43 -9.00
CA LEU A 102 14.84 2.08 -7.83
C LEU A 102 15.75 2.03 -6.61
N LYS A 103 16.40 0.89 -6.35
CA LYS A 103 17.42 0.80 -5.29
C LYS A 103 18.58 1.75 -5.55
N GLN A 104 18.99 1.95 -6.80
CA GLN A 104 20.02 2.91 -7.17
C GLN A 104 19.53 4.36 -7.00
N LYS A 105 18.31 4.71 -7.44
CA LYS A 105 17.72 6.04 -7.22
C LYS A 105 17.57 6.35 -5.73
N PHE A 106 17.07 5.41 -4.91
CA PHE A 106 17.00 5.62 -3.45
C PHE A 106 18.40 5.80 -2.84
N ARG A 107 19.40 5.01 -3.27
CA ARG A 107 20.80 5.24 -2.86
C ARG A 107 21.30 6.64 -3.24
N GLN A 108 20.96 7.14 -4.44
CA GLN A 108 21.32 8.49 -4.89
C GLN A 108 20.60 9.60 -4.11
N ILE A 109 19.35 9.37 -3.68
CA ILE A 109 18.57 10.29 -2.84
C ILE A 109 19.14 10.32 -1.42
N ASP A 110 19.45 9.15 -0.85
CA ASP A 110 19.88 9.02 0.54
C ASP A 110 21.34 9.45 0.75
N LYS A 111 22.23 9.20 -0.22
CA LYS A 111 23.68 9.45 -0.12
C LYS A 111 24.26 8.97 1.22
N LEU A 112 24.74 9.89 2.07
CA LEU A 112 25.32 9.60 3.39
C LEU A 112 24.37 9.85 4.57
N SER A 113 23.08 10.08 4.30
CA SER A 113 22.10 10.43 5.33
C SER A 113 21.92 9.32 6.37
N GLY A 114 21.84 9.68 7.65
CA GLY A 114 21.61 8.80 8.80
C GLY A 114 22.82 8.00 9.27
N ARG A 115 23.98 8.14 8.61
CA ARG A 115 25.24 7.47 8.99
C ARG A 115 25.97 8.17 10.13
N ALA A 116 25.80 9.48 10.22
CA ALA A 116 26.46 10.32 11.21
C ALA A 116 25.44 10.92 12.19
N PHE A 117 25.95 11.34 13.34
CA PHE A 117 25.22 12.03 14.40
C PHE A 117 26.11 13.13 14.98
N GLY A 118 25.56 14.08 15.72
CA GLY A 118 26.36 15.18 16.27
C GLY A 118 25.48 16.26 16.89
N ARG A 119 25.96 17.50 16.90
CA ARG A 119 25.22 18.65 17.43
C ARG A 119 23.83 18.84 16.78
N GLY A 120 23.69 18.48 15.51
CA GLY A 120 22.43 18.57 14.77
C GLY A 120 21.40 17.47 15.07
N GLY A 121 21.75 16.46 15.86
CA GLY A 121 20.83 15.38 16.25
C GLY A 121 21.44 13.98 16.11
N ILE A 122 20.61 12.97 16.41
CA ILE A 122 20.99 11.55 16.46
C ILE A 122 21.20 10.91 15.07
N SER A 123 20.75 11.58 14.01
CA SER A 123 20.84 11.14 12.62
C SER A 123 20.88 12.35 11.68
N LEU A 124 22.06 12.69 11.17
CA LEU A 124 22.23 13.83 10.26
C LEU A 124 21.81 13.48 8.82
N THR A 125 21.17 14.41 8.12
CA THR A 125 21.01 14.36 6.66
C THR A 125 22.36 14.53 5.96
N HIS A 126 22.44 14.14 4.69
CA HIS A 126 23.63 14.39 3.87
C HIS A 126 24.02 15.87 3.81
N LYS A 127 23.05 16.79 3.66
CA LYS A 127 23.30 18.24 3.64
C LYS A 127 23.83 18.75 4.99
N GLU A 128 23.28 18.27 6.09
CA GLU A 128 23.78 18.63 7.43
C GLU A 128 25.19 18.07 7.66
N LEU A 129 25.45 16.82 7.25
CA LEU A 129 26.76 16.21 7.35
C LEU A 129 27.80 16.99 6.54
N GLU A 130 27.50 17.37 5.29
CA GLU A 130 28.36 18.23 4.47
C GLU A 130 28.62 19.58 5.14
N ARG A 131 27.57 20.24 5.62
CA ARG A 131 27.67 21.54 6.30
C ARG A 131 28.56 21.45 7.55
N HIS A 132 28.30 20.49 8.44
CA HIS A 132 29.09 20.30 9.65
C HIS A 132 30.55 19.92 9.32
N SER A 133 30.76 19.10 8.28
CA SER A 133 32.10 18.73 7.80
C SER A 133 32.87 19.94 7.27
N GLN A 134 32.20 20.81 6.52
CA GLN A 134 32.78 22.06 6.03
C GLN A 134 33.13 23.01 7.18
N ASN A 135 32.28 23.12 8.19
CA ASN A 135 32.57 23.92 9.38
C ASN A 135 33.86 23.43 10.09
N ILE A 136 34.02 22.12 10.25
CA ILE A 136 35.26 21.53 10.83
C ILE A 136 36.48 21.83 9.96
N GLN A 137 36.35 21.80 8.63
CA GLN A 137 37.42 22.16 7.70
C GLN A 137 37.78 23.64 7.82
N ASN A 138 36.79 24.54 7.87
CA ASN A 138 37.00 25.97 8.01
C ASN A 138 37.73 26.28 9.33
N SER A 139 37.31 25.68 10.45
CA SER A 139 38.00 25.86 11.73
C SER A 139 39.45 25.36 11.68
N PHE A 140 39.71 24.25 10.99
CA PHE A 140 41.09 23.80 10.75
C PHE A 140 41.89 24.83 9.96
N ASP A 141 41.32 25.35 8.86
CA ASP A 141 41.98 26.33 7.99
C ASP A 141 42.27 27.65 8.73
N GLU A 142 41.39 28.04 9.67
CA GLU A 142 41.53 29.18 10.57
C GLU A 142 42.56 29.00 11.71
N GLY A 143 43.16 27.82 11.85
CA GLY A 143 44.20 27.56 12.85
C GLY A 143 43.78 26.73 14.05
N HIS A 144 42.51 26.32 14.13
CA HIS A 144 42.00 25.52 15.25
C HIS A 144 42.50 24.07 15.15
N SER A 145 42.61 23.41 16.31
CA SER A 145 43.01 22.00 16.34
C SER A 145 41.80 21.09 16.22
N VAL A 146 41.76 20.29 15.15
CA VAL A 146 40.72 19.26 14.97
C VAL A 146 41.11 18.00 15.72
N GLN A 147 40.28 17.63 16.69
CA GLN A 147 40.38 16.42 17.50
C GLN A 147 39.75 15.24 16.77
N LYS A 148 40.52 14.15 16.66
CA LYS A 148 40.07 12.86 16.14
C LYS A 148 40.03 11.89 17.32
N ILE A 149 38.84 11.63 17.84
CA ILE A 149 38.62 10.78 19.00
C ILE A 149 38.05 9.44 18.52
N VAL A 150 38.56 8.34 19.06
CA VAL A 150 38.05 6.98 18.81
C VAL A 150 37.70 6.37 20.16
N LEU A 151 36.43 6.00 20.32
CA LEU A 151 35.90 5.23 21.44
C LEU A 151 35.82 3.77 21.01
N SER A 152 36.29 2.86 21.86
CA SER A 152 36.15 1.41 21.65
C SER A 152 35.47 0.80 22.84
N PHE A 153 34.47 -0.04 22.58
CA PHE A 153 33.65 -0.67 23.61
C PHE A 153 33.94 -2.17 23.67
N THR A 154 34.00 -2.72 24.88
CA THR A 154 34.09 -4.19 25.08
C THR A 154 32.74 -4.85 24.85
N GLU A 155 32.74 -6.11 24.40
CA GLU A 155 31.49 -6.86 24.15
C GLU A 155 30.67 -7.02 25.43
N ASP A 156 31.31 -7.41 26.53
CA ASP A 156 30.68 -7.60 27.84
C ASP A 156 29.97 -6.33 28.30
N TYR A 157 30.62 -5.17 28.16
CA TYR A 157 30.04 -3.88 28.53
C TYR A 157 28.80 -3.52 27.69
N LEU A 158 28.84 -3.77 26.38
CA LEU A 158 27.69 -3.52 25.50
C LEU A 158 26.51 -4.45 25.85
N ARG A 159 26.79 -5.68 26.31
CA ARG A 159 25.77 -6.63 26.77
C ARG A 159 25.16 -6.18 28.10
N GLU A 160 25.99 -5.82 29.07
CA GLU A 160 25.56 -5.34 30.40
C GLU A 160 24.71 -4.06 30.32
N THR A 161 25.04 -3.16 29.39
CA THR A 161 24.31 -1.89 29.19
C THR A 161 23.08 -2.02 28.28
N GLY A 162 22.76 -3.23 27.79
CA GLY A 162 21.60 -3.47 26.92
C GLY A 162 21.70 -2.82 25.54
N VAL A 163 22.93 -2.54 25.06
CA VAL A 163 23.23 -2.05 23.71
C VAL A 163 23.42 -3.22 22.74
N LEU A 164 23.85 -4.38 23.24
CA LEU A 164 24.00 -5.62 22.49
C LEU A 164 23.06 -6.68 23.05
N ASP A 165 22.44 -7.46 22.16
CA ASP A 165 21.57 -8.57 22.56
C ASP A 165 22.35 -9.61 23.41
N PRO A 166 21.83 -10.04 24.58
CA PRO A 166 22.44 -11.12 25.36
C PRO A 166 22.66 -12.42 24.58
N GLU A 167 21.80 -12.74 23.62
CA GLU A 167 21.88 -13.97 22.82
C GLU A 167 22.84 -13.86 21.61
N PHE A 168 23.39 -12.66 21.36
CA PHE A 168 24.31 -12.43 20.25
C PHE A 168 25.60 -13.24 20.40
N LYS A 169 26.03 -13.88 19.30
CA LYS A 169 27.29 -14.62 19.20
C LYS A 169 28.20 -13.96 18.16
N HIS A 170 29.37 -13.52 18.58
CA HIS A 170 30.38 -12.94 17.69
C HIS A 170 30.88 -13.99 16.68
N LYS A 171 30.81 -13.67 15.38
CA LYS A 171 31.21 -14.56 14.27
C LYS A 171 32.40 -14.05 13.46
N GLY A 172 33.03 -12.96 13.89
CA GLY A 172 34.16 -12.31 13.21
C GLY A 172 33.88 -10.85 12.83
N ARG A 173 34.79 -10.26 12.03
CA ARG A 173 34.70 -8.85 11.63
C ARG A 173 33.34 -8.54 10.99
N GLY A 174 32.73 -7.41 11.37
CA GLY A 174 31.43 -7.02 10.82
C GLY A 174 30.22 -7.67 11.50
N SER A 175 30.40 -8.64 12.41
CA SER A 175 29.26 -9.40 12.95
C SER A 175 28.31 -8.56 13.81
N TYR A 176 28.76 -7.43 14.35
CA TYR A 176 27.93 -6.52 15.15
C TYR A 176 26.89 -5.76 14.32
N ARG A 177 27.04 -5.75 12.99
CA ARG A 177 26.12 -5.11 12.05
C ARG A 177 24.69 -5.66 12.25
N GLY A 178 23.73 -4.78 12.48
CA GLY A 178 22.32 -5.11 12.71
C GLY A 178 21.97 -5.59 14.12
N HIS A 179 22.94 -5.72 15.02
CA HIS A 179 22.77 -6.27 16.38
C HIS A 179 23.08 -5.26 17.49
N ILE A 180 23.47 -4.03 17.12
CA ILE A 180 23.77 -2.95 18.05
C ILE A 180 22.59 -1.97 18.10
N ASP A 181 22.15 -1.63 19.31
CA ASP A 181 21.20 -0.57 19.56
C ASP A 181 21.88 0.80 19.34
N GLN A 182 21.83 1.27 18.09
CA GLN A 182 22.48 2.51 17.71
C GLN A 182 21.84 3.75 18.35
N LEU A 183 20.56 3.71 18.74
CA LEU A 183 19.95 4.87 19.41
C LEU A 183 20.59 5.11 20.76
N LYS A 184 20.61 4.08 21.62
CA LYS A 184 21.18 4.17 22.96
C LYS A 184 22.63 4.60 22.89
N LEU A 185 23.40 3.99 22.00
CA LEU A 185 24.83 4.28 21.88
C LEU A 185 25.09 5.69 21.33
N ARG A 186 24.34 6.17 20.32
CA ARG A 186 24.49 7.54 19.80
C ARG A 186 24.09 8.57 20.84
N HIS A 187 22.96 8.39 21.53
CA HIS A 187 22.48 9.29 22.57
C HIS A 187 23.49 9.40 23.74
N ALA A 188 23.99 8.26 24.21
CA ALA A 188 25.00 8.23 25.26
C ALA A 188 26.31 8.91 24.86
N VAL A 189 26.75 8.72 23.61
CA VAL A 189 27.93 9.43 23.09
C VAL A 189 27.67 10.93 22.97
N MET A 190 26.49 11.36 22.51
CA MET A 190 26.13 12.78 22.44
C MET A 190 26.21 13.45 23.81
N ASN A 191 25.56 12.85 24.82
CA ASN A 191 25.57 13.35 26.19
C ASN A 191 26.99 13.33 26.80
N GLY A 192 27.76 12.30 26.48
CA GLY A 192 29.17 12.21 26.86
C GLY A 192 30.02 13.35 26.28
N VAL A 193 29.89 13.62 24.98
CA VAL A 193 30.62 14.67 24.28
C VAL A 193 30.24 16.04 24.82
N GLU A 194 28.96 16.31 25.06
CA GLU A 194 28.47 17.57 25.62
C GLU A 194 29.03 17.84 27.03
N ARG A 195 29.04 16.82 27.89
CA ARG A 195 29.67 16.93 29.22
C ARG A 195 31.18 17.17 29.11
N MET A 196 31.84 16.50 28.16
CA MET A 196 33.27 16.66 27.92
C MET A 196 33.62 18.07 27.41
N THR A 197 32.87 18.61 26.46
CA THR A 197 33.13 19.95 25.90
C THR A 197 32.89 21.04 26.94
N THR A 198 31.87 20.87 27.78
CA THR A 198 31.63 21.76 28.93
C THR A 198 32.79 21.71 29.92
N ALA A 199 33.24 20.52 30.33
CA ALA A 199 34.37 20.35 31.25
C ALA A 199 35.70 20.84 30.65
N GLY A 200 35.85 20.71 29.33
CA GLY A 200 37.01 21.15 28.55
C GLY A 200 37.00 22.64 28.18
N ARG A 201 35.95 23.37 28.58
CA ARG A 201 35.74 24.81 28.33
C ARG A 201 35.84 25.18 26.85
N PHE A 202 35.24 24.38 25.99
CA PHE A 202 35.02 24.75 24.60
C PHE A 202 34.00 25.89 24.53
N ILE A 203 34.14 26.80 23.56
CA ILE A 203 33.26 27.97 23.44
C ILE A 203 32.08 27.67 22.53
N ASP A 204 32.36 27.12 21.34
CA ASP A 204 31.36 26.76 20.35
C ASP A 204 31.83 25.49 19.61
N PRO A 205 31.71 24.31 20.27
CA PRO A 205 32.21 23.06 19.71
C PRO A 205 31.34 22.58 18.55
N GLU A 206 31.97 22.36 17.41
CA GLU A 206 31.40 21.66 16.26
C GLU A 206 31.93 20.23 16.22
N TRP A 207 31.04 19.24 16.14
CA TRP A 207 31.47 17.84 16.12
C TRP A 207 30.53 16.91 15.39
N ILE A 208 31.11 15.83 14.87
CA ILE A 208 30.42 14.75 14.13
C ILE A 208 30.92 13.40 14.64
N GLY A 209 29.98 12.51 14.95
CA GLY A 209 30.18 11.14 15.36
C GLY A 209 29.70 10.12 14.32
N THR A 210 30.37 8.97 14.23
CA THR A 210 29.93 7.81 13.43
C THR A 210 30.22 6.52 14.20
N ILE A 211 29.33 5.54 14.10
CA ILE A 211 29.54 4.20 14.67
C ILE A 211 30.05 3.28 13.56
N GLN A 212 31.25 2.75 13.74
CA GLN A 212 31.91 1.82 12.82
C GLN A 212 31.82 0.39 13.37
N LEU A 213 31.25 -0.50 12.56
CA LEU A 213 30.96 -1.90 12.91
C LEU A 213 31.71 -2.91 12.02
N ASP A 214 32.56 -2.47 11.10
CA ASP A 214 33.34 -3.28 10.15
C ASP A 214 34.56 -4.02 10.75
N THR A 215 34.80 -3.82 12.03
CA THR A 215 35.90 -4.48 12.76
C THR A 215 35.38 -5.53 13.75
N SER A 216 36.27 -6.13 14.53
CA SER A 216 35.91 -7.07 15.62
C SER A 216 35.49 -6.35 16.91
N HIS A 217 35.46 -5.02 16.93
CA HIS A 217 34.95 -4.23 18.05
C HIS A 217 34.05 -3.11 17.52
N VAL A 218 33.16 -2.62 18.40
CA VAL A 218 32.34 -1.45 18.10
C VAL A 218 33.18 -0.20 18.35
N HIS A 219 33.36 0.62 17.32
CA HIS A 219 34.10 1.86 17.41
C HIS A 219 33.21 3.06 17.15
N VAL A 220 33.42 4.13 17.90
CA VAL A 220 32.80 5.42 17.62
C VAL A 220 33.90 6.42 17.29
N HIS A 221 33.85 6.94 16.06
CA HIS A 221 34.77 7.96 15.59
C HIS A 221 34.11 9.32 15.74
N ILE A 222 34.81 10.26 16.37
CA ILE A 222 34.36 11.63 16.57
C ILE A 222 35.42 12.57 15.99
N ALA A 223 34.99 13.47 15.11
CA ALA A 223 35.74 14.64 14.68
C ALA A 223 35.17 15.86 15.39
N LEU A 224 36.01 16.63 16.08
CA LEU A 224 35.59 17.75 16.91
C LEU A 224 36.54 18.93 16.73
N ALA A 225 36.00 20.14 16.56
CA ALA A 225 36.73 21.39 16.52
C ALA A 225 35.98 22.44 17.35
N ASP A 226 36.70 23.36 17.98
CA ASP A 226 36.07 24.58 18.52
C ASP A 226 36.05 25.61 17.40
N THR A 227 34.91 26.23 17.10
CA THR A 227 34.84 27.28 16.06
C THR A 227 35.33 28.63 16.58
N LYS A 228 35.54 28.75 17.90
CA LYS A 228 36.05 29.95 18.57
C LYS A 228 37.20 29.59 19.50
N PHE A 229 38.25 30.40 19.52
CA PHE A 229 39.40 30.13 20.39
C PHE A 229 39.01 30.29 21.87
N SER A 230 39.09 29.20 22.62
CA SER A 230 38.99 29.24 24.07
C SER A 230 40.33 29.66 24.68
N LYS A 231 40.38 30.81 25.37
CA LYS A 231 41.57 31.27 26.11
C LYS A 231 42.13 30.21 27.07
N THR A 232 41.24 29.39 27.63
CA THR A 232 41.61 28.33 28.59
C THR A 232 42.16 27.07 27.93
N ARG A 233 42.02 26.94 26.60
CA ARG A 233 42.56 25.85 25.80
C ARG A 233 43.78 26.25 24.99
N MET A 234 44.11 27.54 24.90
CA MET A 234 45.33 27.98 24.24
C MET A 234 46.56 27.54 25.05
N LYS A 235 47.57 27.05 24.34
CA LYS A 235 48.89 26.79 24.91
C LYS A 235 49.63 28.12 25.13
N SER A 236 50.70 28.06 25.91
CA SER A 236 51.59 29.22 26.15
C SER A 236 52.20 29.80 24.87
N ASP A 237 52.27 29.00 23.81
CA ASP A 237 52.75 29.38 22.48
C ASP A 237 51.65 29.88 21.53
N GLY A 238 50.42 30.11 22.04
CA GLY A 238 49.29 30.61 21.27
C GLY A 238 48.56 29.57 20.42
N ALA A 239 49.08 28.34 20.29
CA ALA A 239 48.40 27.28 19.55
C ALA A 239 47.24 26.66 20.35
N ASP A 240 46.17 26.30 19.65
CA ASP A 240 45.05 25.60 20.27
C ASP A 240 45.44 24.20 20.78
N ARG A 241 44.82 23.77 21.88
CA ARG A 241 45.10 22.47 22.51
C ARG A 241 44.44 21.35 21.72
N GLY A 242 45.27 20.67 20.95
CA GLY A 242 44.83 19.55 20.12
C GLY A 242 44.39 18.28 20.85
N LYS A 243 44.97 17.86 21.99
CA LYS A 243 44.55 16.62 22.67
C LYS A 243 43.62 16.88 23.86
N ILE A 244 42.64 16.00 24.04
CA ILE A 244 41.88 15.93 25.30
C ILE A 244 42.76 15.36 26.43
N ASN A 245 42.64 15.94 27.62
CA ASN A 245 43.36 15.54 28.83
C ASN A 245 42.62 14.42 29.57
N GLU A 246 43.24 13.87 30.64
CA GLU A 246 42.65 12.76 31.38
C GLU A 246 41.35 13.13 32.12
N ARG A 247 41.19 14.39 32.54
CA ARG A 247 39.94 14.88 33.14
C ARG A 247 38.80 14.86 32.13
N GLU A 248 39.01 15.38 30.93
CA GLU A 248 38.04 15.37 29.82
C GLU A 248 37.68 13.93 29.42
N LYS A 249 38.67 13.03 29.30
CA LYS A 249 38.42 11.60 29.05
C LYS A 249 37.59 10.96 30.16
N ALA A 250 37.86 11.28 31.43
CA ALA A 250 37.11 10.73 32.55
C ALA A 250 35.65 11.22 32.55
N VAL A 251 35.41 12.49 32.25
CA VAL A 251 34.07 13.07 32.12
C VAL A 251 33.32 12.44 30.94
N LEU A 252 33.98 12.27 29.79
CA LEU A 252 33.41 11.62 28.61
C LEU A 252 32.95 10.18 28.94
N ARG A 253 33.82 9.36 29.56
CA ARG A 253 33.45 7.99 29.94
C ARG A 253 32.27 7.95 30.90
N LYS A 254 32.32 8.76 31.96
CA LYS A 254 31.25 8.81 32.96
C LYS A 254 29.93 9.26 32.34
N GLY A 255 29.98 10.27 31.45
CA GLY A 255 28.80 10.74 30.73
C GLY A 255 28.13 9.65 29.92
N ILE A 256 28.92 8.92 29.11
CA ILE A 256 28.42 7.78 28.32
C ILE A 256 27.87 6.69 29.24
N HIS A 257 28.59 6.35 30.31
CA HIS A 257 28.23 5.24 31.18
C HIS A 257 26.91 5.48 31.92
N PHE A 258 26.74 6.64 32.56
CA PHE A 258 25.50 6.96 33.28
C PHE A 258 24.29 6.97 32.34
N ASP A 259 24.46 7.53 31.13
CA ASP A 259 23.37 7.58 30.16
C ASP A 259 22.96 6.17 29.66
N LEU A 260 23.94 5.28 29.46
CA LEU A 260 23.67 3.89 29.11
C LEU A 260 23.07 3.09 30.27
N GLU A 261 23.49 3.32 31.52
CA GLU A 261 22.86 2.71 32.69
C GLU A 261 21.40 3.16 32.85
N ASP A 262 21.11 4.44 32.70
CA ASP A 262 19.75 4.98 32.76
C ASP A 262 18.85 4.35 31.68
N MET A 263 19.41 4.08 30.49
CA MET A 263 18.72 3.42 29.38
C MET A 263 18.79 1.89 29.39
N SER A 264 19.46 1.28 30.36
CA SER A 264 19.66 -0.19 30.40
C SER A 264 18.33 -0.95 30.53
N GLN A 265 17.36 -0.37 31.26
CA GLN A 265 16.02 -0.93 31.48
C GLN A 265 15.09 -0.77 30.28
N LEU A 266 15.44 0.06 29.28
CA LEU A 266 14.65 0.21 28.07
C LEU A 266 14.82 -1.03 27.19
N LYS A 267 13.71 -1.56 26.66
CA LYS A 267 13.76 -2.69 25.71
C LYS A 267 14.66 -2.34 24.53
N SER A 268 15.61 -3.22 24.22
CA SER A 268 16.56 -3.00 23.12
C SER A 268 15.85 -2.85 21.77
N PHE A 269 16.29 -1.88 20.97
CA PHE A 269 15.73 -1.57 19.64
C PHE A 269 16.48 -2.29 18.50
N ASN A 270 17.01 -3.48 18.77
CA ASN A 270 17.69 -4.30 17.76
C ASN A 270 16.72 -4.64 16.62
N GLY A 271 17.03 -4.23 15.39
CA GLY A 271 16.20 -4.47 14.20
C GLY A 271 16.06 -3.31 13.21
N GLN A 272 16.65 -2.14 13.48
CA GLN A 272 16.49 -0.95 12.63
C GLN A 272 17.01 -1.13 11.20
N ALA A 273 18.14 -1.81 11.01
CA ALA A 273 18.64 -2.18 9.68
C ALA A 273 17.72 -3.19 8.96
N SER A 274 16.88 -3.93 9.69
CA SER A 274 15.82 -4.76 9.10
C SER A 274 14.60 -3.93 8.70
N ILE A 275 14.27 -2.88 9.46
CA ILE A 275 13.16 -1.96 9.16
C ILE A 275 13.48 -1.16 7.89
N GLU A 276 14.71 -0.66 7.73
CA GLU A 276 15.12 0.05 6.51
C GLU A 276 15.01 -0.83 5.26
N ARG A 277 15.51 -2.06 5.34
CA ARG A 277 15.41 -3.04 4.24
C ARG A 277 13.97 -3.37 3.90
N ARG A 278 13.08 -3.47 4.90
CA ARG A 278 11.63 -3.65 4.68
C ARG A 278 11.01 -2.45 3.98
N ASN A 279 11.34 -1.22 4.38
CA ASN A 279 10.79 0.01 3.79
C ASN A 279 11.22 0.18 2.32
N VAL A 280 12.49 -0.03 1.99
CA VAL A 280 12.98 0.03 0.59
C VAL A 280 12.32 -1.06 -0.26
N VAL A 281 12.16 -2.27 0.29
CA VAL A 281 11.45 -3.35 -0.41
C VAL A 281 9.97 -3.01 -0.60
N ALA A 282 9.33 -2.32 0.34
CA ALA A 282 7.95 -1.87 0.22
C ALA A 282 7.79 -0.87 -0.95
N PHE A 283 8.57 0.22 -1.00
CA PHE A 283 8.49 1.18 -2.11
C PHE A 283 8.76 0.56 -3.49
N VAL A 284 9.73 -0.36 -3.57
CA VAL A 284 10.03 -1.11 -4.80
C VAL A 284 8.86 -1.99 -5.23
N LYS A 285 8.20 -2.64 -4.26
CA LYS A 285 7.01 -3.46 -4.51
C LYS A 285 5.80 -2.61 -4.90
N ASP A 286 5.61 -1.45 -4.26
CA ASP A 286 4.53 -0.52 -4.56
C ASP A 286 4.65 0.00 -5.99
N TYR A 287 5.84 0.41 -6.42
CA TYR A 287 6.09 0.79 -7.81
C TYR A 287 5.88 -0.39 -8.77
N ALA A 288 6.44 -1.56 -8.48
CA ALA A 288 6.28 -2.74 -9.33
C ALA A 288 4.80 -3.13 -9.46
N TYR A 289 4.03 -3.03 -8.38
CA TYR A 289 2.59 -3.29 -8.39
C TYR A 289 1.80 -2.21 -9.11
N ALA A 290 2.12 -0.93 -8.95
CA ALA A 290 1.49 0.15 -9.70
C ALA A 290 1.73 -0.01 -11.21
N ALA A 291 2.98 -0.30 -11.60
CA ALA A 291 3.34 -0.62 -12.99
C ALA A 291 2.63 -1.89 -13.49
N LEU A 292 2.56 -2.96 -12.67
CA LEU A 292 1.79 -4.16 -12.97
C LEU A 292 0.30 -3.85 -13.12
N HIS A 293 -0.30 -3.05 -12.24
CA HIS A 293 -1.73 -2.75 -12.24
C HIS A 293 -2.14 -1.87 -13.43
N GLU A 294 -1.32 -0.88 -13.78
CA GLU A 294 -1.55 -0.01 -14.93
C GLU A 294 -1.28 -0.71 -16.26
N ASN A 295 -0.16 -1.41 -16.38
CA ASN A 295 0.30 -1.95 -17.67
C ASN A 295 -0.17 -3.38 -17.93
N SER A 296 -0.66 -4.13 -16.91
CA SER A 296 -1.19 -5.49 -17.12
C SER A 296 -2.41 -5.49 -18.04
N SER A 297 -3.41 -4.65 -17.78
CA SER A 297 -4.65 -4.64 -18.58
C SER A 297 -4.36 -4.34 -20.07
N ILE A 298 -3.41 -3.45 -20.35
CA ILE A 298 -2.97 -3.11 -21.70
C ILE A 298 -2.12 -4.22 -22.31
N GLN A 299 -1.22 -4.83 -21.54
CA GLN A 299 -0.43 -5.98 -21.96
C GLN A 299 -1.34 -7.16 -22.33
N LEU A 300 -2.41 -7.39 -21.56
CA LEU A 300 -3.43 -8.41 -21.82
C LEU A 300 -4.30 -8.07 -23.03
N LEU A 301 -4.65 -6.80 -23.21
CA LEU A 301 -5.34 -6.34 -24.41
C LEU A 301 -4.49 -6.59 -25.66
N VAL A 302 -3.21 -6.20 -25.65
CA VAL A 302 -2.28 -6.39 -26.78
C VAL A 302 -2.07 -7.88 -27.09
N ALA A 303 -1.94 -8.72 -26.06
CA ALA A 303 -1.81 -10.16 -26.21
C ALA A 303 -3.11 -10.84 -26.72
N GLY A 304 -4.28 -10.26 -26.44
CA GLY A 304 -5.58 -10.80 -26.86
C GLY A 304 -5.97 -10.41 -28.29
N LEU A 305 -5.29 -9.42 -28.89
CA LEU A 305 -5.61 -8.90 -30.22
C LEU A 305 -5.19 -9.85 -31.35
N PRO A 306 -5.90 -9.85 -32.51
CA PRO A 306 -5.52 -10.67 -33.67
C PRO A 306 -4.24 -10.17 -34.36
N LYS A 307 -3.41 -11.07 -34.90
CA LYS A 307 -2.15 -10.74 -35.61
C LYS A 307 -2.31 -9.64 -36.64
N ASN A 308 -3.43 -9.66 -37.34
CA ASN A 308 -3.75 -8.69 -38.37
C ASN A 308 -4.25 -7.38 -37.75
N LYS A 309 -3.36 -6.38 -37.65
CA LYS A 309 -3.67 -5.01 -37.16
C LYS A 309 -4.84 -4.33 -37.88
N LYS A 310 -5.21 -4.77 -39.10
CA LYS A 310 -6.38 -4.23 -39.83
C LYS A 310 -7.70 -4.56 -39.12
N GLU A 311 -7.72 -5.60 -38.29
CA GLU A 311 -8.91 -6.14 -37.64
C GLU A 311 -9.25 -5.43 -36.33
N TRP A 312 -8.33 -4.65 -35.75
CA TRP A 312 -8.56 -4.00 -34.46
C TRP A 312 -9.49 -2.81 -34.64
N ARG A 313 -10.79 -3.05 -34.43
CA ARG A 313 -11.89 -2.08 -34.50
C ARG A 313 -12.97 -2.51 -33.51
N TYR A 314 -13.49 -1.58 -32.73
CA TYR A 314 -14.50 -1.84 -31.70
C TYR A 314 -15.79 -2.40 -32.29
N GLY A 315 -16.28 -1.84 -33.39
CA GLY A 315 -17.49 -2.32 -34.10
C GLY A 315 -17.31 -3.59 -34.95
N SER A 316 -16.23 -4.35 -34.76
CA SER A 316 -16.00 -5.60 -35.50
C SER A 316 -16.78 -6.75 -34.89
N ASN A 317 -17.63 -7.42 -35.69
CA ASN A 317 -18.40 -8.61 -35.28
C ASN A 317 -17.58 -9.92 -35.28
N ARG A 318 -16.25 -9.83 -35.35
CA ARG A 318 -15.38 -11.01 -35.38
C ARG A 318 -15.24 -11.61 -33.99
N LYS A 319 -15.39 -12.93 -33.87
CA LYS A 319 -15.26 -13.67 -32.60
C LYS A 319 -13.93 -13.39 -31.89
N SER A 320 -12.83 -13.33 -32.64
CA SER A 320 -11.48 -13.01 -32.13
C SER A 320 -11.35 -11.62 -31.50
N MET A 321 -12.24 -10.68 -31.83
CA MET A 321 -12.27 -9.33 -31.26
C MET A 321 -13.21 -9.19 -30.07
N ASN A 322 -14.16 -10.11 -29.86
CA ASN A 322 -15.16 -9.98 -28.79
C ASN A 322 -14.54 -9.84 -27.39
N HIS A 323 -13.54 -10.68 -27.08
CA HIS A 323 -12.85 -10.61 -25.79
C HIS A 323 -12.04 -9.32 -25.64
N SER A 324 -11.29 -8.97 -26.69
CA SER A 324 -10.42 -7.80 -26.73
C SER A 324 -11.21 -6.48 -26.72
N ASN A 325 -12.40 -6.45 -27.32
CA ASN A 325 -13.33 -5.33 -27.26
C ASN A 325 -13.89 -5.17 -25.85
N LYS A 326 -14.31 -6.26 -25.19
CA LYS A 326 -14.75 -6.23 -23.79
C LYS A 326 -13.67 -5.71 -22.85
N LEU A 327 -12.43 -6.20 -23.00
CA LEU A 327 -11.27 -5.73 -22.22
C LEU A 327 -10.99 -4.25 -22.48
N ALA A 328 -11.03 -3.81 -23.75
CA ALA A 328 -10.79 -2.41 -24.10
C ALA A 328 -11.87 -1.47 -23.53
N VAL A 329 -13.14 -1.87 -23.54
CA VAL A 329 -14.23 -1.12 -22.91
C VAL A 329 -14.00 -0.99 -21.41
N GLN A 330 -13.69 -2.10 -20.73
CA GLN A 330 -13.40 -2.07 -19.29
C GLN A 330 -12.23 -1.14 -18.95
N ILE A 331 -11.18 -1.12 -19.77
CA ILE A 331 -10.04 -0.21 -19.60
C ILE A 331 -10.49 1.25 -19.74
N VAL A 332 -11.27 1.57 -20.78
CA VAL A 332 -11.77 2.93 -21.03
C VAL A 332 -12.76 3.38 -19.95
N GLU A 333 -13.72 2.55 -19.57
CA GLU A 333 -14.70 2.85 -18.52
C GLU A 333 -14.04 3.04 -17.15
N LYS A 334 -13.00 2.25 -16.85
CA LYS A 334 -12.21 2.44 -15.63
C LYS A 334 -11.49 3.80 -15.63
N VAL A 335 -10.98 4.24 -16.77
CA VAL A 335 -10.37 5.57 -16.93
C VAL A 335 -11.41 6.68 -16.76
N PHE A 336 -12.62 6.51 -17.31
CA PHE A 336 -13.72 7.46 -17.10
C PHE A 336 -14.14 7.56 -15.63
N ALA A 337 -14.19 6.44 -14.91
CA ALA A 337 -14.55 6.43 -13.50
C ALA A 337 -13.45 7.00 -12.58
N ALA A 338 -12.18 6.78 -12.93
CA ALA A 338 -11.05 7.20 -12.09
C ALA A 338 -10.67 8.67 -12.26
N ASP A 339 -10.62 9.18 -13.50
CA ASP A 339 -10.21 10.55 -13.82
C ASP A 339 -11.10 11.17 -14.92
N PRO A 340 -12.39 11.44 -14.65
CA PRO A 340 -13.35 11.90 -15.65
C PRO A 340 -13.00 13.28 -16.26
N ASP A 341 -12.36 14.17 -15.49
CA ASP A 341 -11.94 15.49 -15.98
C ASP A 341 -10.67 15.43 -16.84
N LYS A 342 -9.70 14.59 -16.47
CA LYS A 342 -8.45 14.44 -17.24
C LYS A 342 -8.66 13.67 -18.53
N SER A 343 -9.60 12.72 -18.55
CA SER A 343 -9.96 11.95 -19.75
C SER A 343 -10.81 12.75 -20.75
N GLY A 344 -11.37 13.89 -20.33
CA GLY A 344 -12.30 14.67 -21.16
C GLY A 344 -13.73 14.12 -21.20
N TYR A 345 -14.02 13.06 -20.43
CA TYR A 345 -15.32 12.38 -20.43
C TYR A 345 -16.46 13.28 -19.97
N ASN A 346 -16.27 14.07 -18.91
CA ASN A 346 -17.31 14.97 -18.40
C ASN A 346 -17.73 16.00 -19.46
N LYS A 347 -16.76 16.55 -20.20
CA LYS A 347 -17.03 17.52 -21.28
C LYS A 347 -17.79 16.88 -22.43
N ALA A 348 -17.32 15.72 -22.91
CA ALA A 348 -17.98 14.99 -23.99
C ALA A 348 -19.40 14.53 -23.61
N LEU A 349 -19.60 14.10 -22.36
CA LEU A 349 -20.92 13.73 -21.87
C LEU A 349 -21.84 14.95 -21.75
N GLN A 350 -21.33 16.09 -21.31
CA GLN A 350 -22.10 17.33 -21.25
C GLN A 350 -22.57 17.76 -22.64
N ALA A 351 -21.71 17.71 -23.66
CA ALA A 351 -22.09 18.00 -25.05
C ALA A 351 -23.21 17.08 -25.56
N VAL A 352 -23.20 15.79 -25.19
CA VAL A 352 -24.28 14.85 -25.51
C VAL A 352 -25.59 15.22 -24.80
N LEU A 353 -25.51 15.66 -23.54
CA LEU A 353 -26.68 16.10 -22.77
C LEU A 353 -27.28 17.36 -23.38
N ASP A 354 -26.44 18.34 -23.71
CA ASP A 354 -26.85 19.61 -24.32
C ASP A 354 -27.51 19.38 -25.69
N TYR A 355 -26.90 18.55 -26.56
CA TYR A 355 -27.49 18.15 -27.84
C TYR A 355 -28.83 17.41 -27.69
N ALA A 356 -28.94 16.51 -26.70
CA ALA A 356 -30.18 15.80 -26.42
C ALA A 356 -31.29 16.75 -25.92
N GLU A 357 -30.93 17.81 -25.18
CA GLU A 357 -31.86 18.85 -24.74
C GLU A 357 -32.34 19.73 -25.88
N GLU A 358 -31.44 20.23 -26.72
CA GLU A 358 -31.77 21.02 -27.90
C GLU A 358 -32.61 20.23 -28.90
N SER A 359 -32.23 18.97 -29.16
CA SER A 359 -32.99 18.07 -30.03
C SER A 359 -34.37 17.72 -29.46
N SER A 360 -34.49 17.58 -28.14
CA SER A 360 -35.77 17.35 -27.47
C SER A 360 -36.68 18.57 -27.58
N ALA A 361 -36.14 19.78 -27.44
CA ALA A 361 -36.88 21.02 -27.58
C ALA A 361 -37.32 21.29 -29.04
N LYS A 362 -36.43 21.03 -30.01
CA LYS A 362 -36.67 21.27 -31.45
C LYS A 362 -37.62 20.24 -32.06
N ASN A 363 -37.49 18.97 -31.70
CA ASN A 363 -38.24 17.86 -32.29
C ASN A 363 -39.39 17.32 -31.41
N LYS A 364 -39.65 17.94 -30.25
CA LYS A 364 -40.69 17.52 -29.29
C LYS A 364 -40.60 16.04 -28.91
N LEU A 365 -39.38 15.57 -28.65
CA LEU A 365 -39.12 14.18 -28.29
C LEU A 365 -39.75 13.84 -26.93
N SER A 366 -40.22 12.61 -26.79
CA SER A 366 -40.64 12.08 -25.49
C SER A 366 -39.44 11.83 -24.57
N ASP A 367 -39.68 11.75 -23.25
CA ASP A 367 -38.64 11.43 -22.27
C ASP A 367 -37.93 10.09 -22.56
N GLY A 368 -38.65 9.13 -23.17
CA GLY A 368 -38.09 7.85 -23.61
C GLY A 368 -37.11 8.02 -24.78
N GLU A 369 -37.44 8.87 -25.76
CA GLU A 369 -36.59 9.17 -26.91
C GLU A 369 -35.37 10.02 -26.51
N LYS A 370 -35.54 10.97 -25.58
CA LYS A 370 -34.42 11.72 -24.99
C LYS A 370 -33.43 10.79 -24.27
N LYS A 371 -33.92 9.87 -23.44
CA LYS A 371 -33.07 8.87 -22.77
C LYS A 371 -32.36 7.96 -23.76
N LYS A 372 -33.02 7.59 -24.87
CA LYS A 372 -32.42 6.80 -25.93
C LYS A 372 -31.28 7.54 -26.62
N LEU A 373 -31.45 8.82 -26.95
CA LEU A 373 -30.40 9.68 -27.50
C LEU A 373 -29.18 9.79 -26.59
N ILE A 374 -29.40 10.00 -25.29
CA ILE A 374 -28.31 10.06 -24.30
C ILE A 374 -27.56 8.73 -24.25
N LYS A 375 -28.28 7.60 -24.29
CA LYS A 375 -27.67 6.27 -24.32
C LYS A 375 -26.83 6.06 -25.58
N GLU A 376 -27.36 6.41 -26.74
CA GLU A 376 -26.64 6.32 -28.03
C GLU A 376 -25.39 7.23 -28.05
N GLY A 377 -25.49 8.44 -27.51
CA GLY A 377 -24.34 9.34 -27.38
C GLY A 377 -23.24 8.78 -26.47
N ARG A 378 -23.62 8.16 -25.34
CA ARG A 378 -22.66 7.48 -24.45
C ARG A 378 -21.98 6.29 -25.14
N GLU A 379 -22.72 5.50 -25.90
CA GLU A 379 -22.17 4.38 -26.69
C GLU A 379 -21.17 4.87 -27.74
N ARG A 380 -21.44 6.01 -28.41
CA ARG A 380 -20.50 6.65 -29.36
C ARG A 380 -19.22 7.14 -28.68
N ILE A 381 -19.31 7.72 -27.47
CA ILE A 381 -18.12 8.15 -26.69
C ILE A 381 -17.21 6.95 -26.39
N ILE A 382 -17.80 5.82 -25.97
CA ILE A 382 -17.07 4.58 -25.68
C ILE A 382 -16.42 4.04 -26.97
N GLU A 383 -17.17 3.96 -28.07
CA GLU A 383 -16.66 3.49 -29.35
C GLU A 383 -15.45 4.32 -29.84
N ARG A 384 -15.56 5.65 -29.81
CA ARG A 384 -14.49 6.57 -30.23
C ARG A 384 -13.24 6.37 -29.37
N SER A 385 -13.42 6.26 -28.06
CA SER A 385 -12.33 6.08 -27.09
C SER A 385 -11.60 4.74 -27.25
N VAL A 386 -12.34 3.65 -27.48
CA VAL A 386 -11.75 2.32 -27.73
C VAL A 386 -11.01 2.29 -29.07
N ASN A 387 -11.56 2.89 -30.13
CA ASN A 387 -10.89 2.95 -31.42
C ASN A 387 -9.63 3.84 -31.39
N GLY A 388 -9.63 4.92 -30.61
CA GLY A 388 -8.45 5.74 -30.32
C GLY A 388 -7.34 4.96 -29.62
N LEU A 389 -7.71 4.14 -28.63
CA LEU A 389 -6.79 3.21 -27.97
C LEU A 389 -6.19 2.22 -29.00
N TYR A 390 -7.00 1.60 -29.86
CA TYR A 390 -6.49 0.71 -30.90
C TYR A 390 -5.58 1.41 -31.92
N LYS A 391 -5.87 2.66 -32.30
CA LYS A 391 -5.01 3.44 -33.20
C LYS A 391 -3.61 3.64 -32.59
N THR A 392 -3.56 3.94 -31.30
CA THR A 392 -2.30 4.08 -30.56
C THR A 392 -1.52 2.77 -30.52
N LEU A 393 -2.19 1.68 -30.16
CA LEU A 393 -1.56 0.35 -30.09
C LEU A 393 -1.04 -0.12 -31.46
N LYS A 394 -1.70 0.25 -32.57
CA LYS A 394 -1.22 -0.07 -33.94
C LYS A 394 0.11 0.60 -34.26
N GLY A 395 0.36 1.77 -33.71
CA GLY A 395 1.58 2.57 -33.92
C GLY A 395 2.83 1.98 -33.26
N ILE A 396 2.68 0.98 -32.40
CA ILE A 396 3.81 0.31 -31.74
C ILE A 396 4.57 -0.57 -32.74
N ASP A 397 5.89 -0.45 -32.76
CA ASP A 397 6.79 -1.24 -33.61
C ASP A 397 6.74 -2.72 -33.21
N PRO A 398 6.48 -3.66 -34.14
CA PRO A 398 6.56 -5.09 -33.88
C PRO A 398 7.88 -5.56 -33.23
N ALA A 399 9.01 -4.89 -33.47
CA ALA A 399 10.31 -5.24 -32.88
C ALA A 399 10.34 -5.03 -31.34
N GLU A 400 9.43 -4.21 -30.81
CA GLU A 400 9.33 -3.91 -29.37
C GLU A 400 8.37 -4.86 -28.63
N LEU A 401 7.71 -5.79 -29.35
CA LEU A 401 6.89 -6.86 -28.78
C LEU A 401 7.81 -8.05 -28.45
N THR A 402 8.57 -7.94 -27.36
CA THR A 402 9.62 -8.91 -27.00
C THR A 402 9.21 -9.88 -25.91
N THR A 403 8.17 -9.53 -25.13
CA THR A 403 7.80 -10.28 -23.93
C THR A 403 6.75 -11.32 -24.26
N ARG A 404 7.08 -12.58 -23.98
CA ARG A 404 6.16 -13.70 -24.02
C ARG A 404 6.34 -14.53 -22.77
N THR A 405 5.30 -14.62 -21.96
CA THR A 405 5.26 -15.57 -20.85
C THR A 405 4.02 -16.43 -20.99
N THR A 406 4.11 -17.68 -20.56
CA THR A 406 2.94 -18.57 -20.47
C THR A 406 1.80 -17.92 -19.66
N MET A 407 2.12 -17.07 -18.69
CA MET A 407 1.14 -16.31 -17.90
C MET A 407 0.41 -15.23 -18.72
N THR A 408 1.10 -14.58 -19.66
CA THR A 408 0.50 -13.60 -20.57
C THR A 408 -0.45 -14.26 -21.57
N ASP A 409 -0.01 -15.37 -22.20
CA ASP A 409 -0.81 -16.14 -23.17
C ASP A 409 -2.14 -16.61 -22.53
N ILE A 410 -2.15 -16.82 -21.21
CA ILE A 410 -3.28 -17.35 -20.43
C ILE A 410 -4.22 -16.26 -19.95
N GLN A 411 -3.70 -15.11 -19.55
CA GLN A 411 -4.53 -14.00 -19.07
C GLN A 411 -5.20 -13.22 -20.22
N SER A 412 -4.69 -13.32 -21.45
CA SER A 412 -5.27 -12.68 -22.65
C SER A 412 -6.22 -13.58 -23.45
N SER A 413 -6.24 -14.88 -23.16
CA SER A 413 -7.16 -15.85 -23.76
C SER A 413 -8.57 -15.75 -23.17
N SER A 414 -9.57 -16.15 -23.96
CA SER A 414 -10.94 -16.33 -23.44
C SER A 414 -11.05 -17.57 -22.55
N ASP A 415 -12.10 -17.63 -21.73
CA ASP A 415 -12.37 -18.76 -20.85
C ASP A 415 -12.55 -20.08 -21.63
N GLU A 416 -13.07 -20.01 -22.87
CA GLU A 416 -13.18 -21.16 -23.77
C GLU A 416 -11.83 -21.65 -24.33
N GLU A 417 -10.87 -20.74 -24.57
CA GLU A 417 -9.55 -21.07 -25.13
C GLU A 417 -8.60 -21.69 -24.08
N LEU A 418 -8.69 -21.22 -22.83
CA LEU A 418 -7.95 -21.77 -21.69
C LEU A 418 -8.35 -23.22 -21.39
N ALA A 419 -9.65 -23.49 -21.51
CA ALA A 419 -10.21 -24.83 -21.44
C ALA A 419 -9.63 -25.76 -22.53
N GLU A 420 -9.43 -25.26 -23.75
CA GLU A 420 -8.86 -26.00 -24.89
C GLU A 420 -7.36 -26.33 -24.69
N ALA A 421 -6.56 -25.38 -24.18
CA ALA A 421 -5.12 -25.56 -23.93
C ALA A 421 -4.85 -26.61 -22.83
N LEU A 422 -5.74 -26.69 -21.83
CA LEU A 422 -5.70 -27.68 -20.76
C LEU A 422 -6.07 -29.10 -21.25
N LYS A 423 -6.71 -29.25 -22.42
CA LYS A 423 -6.93 -30.56 -23.08
C LYS A 423 -5.60 -31.21 -23.49
N GLN A 424 -4.58 -30.42 -23.84
CA GLN A 424 -3.30 -30.90 -24.39
C GLN A 424 -2.22 -31.17 -23.31
N SER A 425 -2.31 -30.57 -22.12
CA SER A 425 -1.26 -30.61 -21.09
C SER A 425 -1.29 -31.85 -20.17
N ASN A 426 -2.05 -32.88 -20.53
CA ASN A 426 -2.38 -34.07 -19.72
C ASN A 426 -1.21 -35.04 -19.40
N ARG A 427 0.05 -34.57 -19.32
CA ARG A 427 1.24 -35.43 -19.14
C ARG A 427 2.14 -35.12 -17.95
N SER A 428 1.83 -34.16 -17.07
CA SER A 428 2.73 -33.80 -15.97
C SER A 428 2.02 -33.53 -14.64
N ARG A 429 2.49 -34.20 -13.57
CA ARG A 429 2.13 -33.97 -12.16
C ARG A 429 2.79 -32.71 -11.55
N ALA A 430 3.49 -31.89 -12.34
CA ALA A 430 4.15 -30.68 -11.86
C ALA A 430 3.18 -29.50 -11.71
N PHE A 431 3.56 -28.52 -10.87
CA PHE A 431 2.87 -27.23 -10.73
C PHE A 431 2.57 -26.64 -12.11
N ASP A 432 1.29 -26.37 -12.40
CA ASP A 432 0.84 -25.78 -13.64
C ASP A 432 0.62 -24.26 -13.44
N PRO A 433 1.55 -23.42 -13.92
CA PRO A 433 1.43 -21.96 -13.85
C PRO A 433 0.15 -21.44 -14.52
N ALA A 434 -0.41 -22.20 -15.46
CA ALA A 434 -1.67 -21.88 -16.12
C ALA A 434 -2.86 -21.92 -15.18
N THR A 435 -3.01 -23.04 -14.47
CA THR A 435 -4.07 -23.23 -13.47
C THR A 435 -3.92 -22.26 -12.30
N PHE A 436 -2.69 -21.85 -11.97
CA PHE A 436 -2.45 -20.84 -10.93
C PHE A 436 -2.85 -19.42 -11.38
N ALA A 437 -2.50 -19.02 -12.61
CA ALA A 437 -2.85 -17.71 -13.14
C ALA A 437 -4.35 -17.55 -13.43
N LEU A 438 -5.04 -18.62 -13.86
CA LEU A 438 -6.50 -18.66 -14.02
C LEU A 438 -7.22 -18.46 -12.69
N ARG A 439 -6.69 -19.07 -11.61
CA ARG A 439 -7.18 -18.86 -10.24
C ARG A 439 -7.03 -17.41 -9.78
N VAL A 440 -5.86 -16.78 -10.00
CA VAL A 440 -5.63 -15.37 -9.63
C VAL A 440 -6.53 -14.41 -10.43
N ARG A 441 -6.73 -14.66 -11.74
CA ARG A 441 -7.69 -13.90 -12.59
C ARG A 441 -9.11 -14.06 -12.07
N GLY A 442 -9.54 -15.30 -11.80
CA GLY A 442 -10.83 -15.60 -11.22
C GLY A 442 -11.03 -14.93 -9.85
N TYR A 443 -9.99 -14.84 -9.02
CA TYR A 443 -10.07 -14.18 -7.71
C TYR A 443 -10.34 -12.68 -7.82
N ASN A 444 -9.67 -11.96 -8.73
CA ASN A 444 -9.90 -10.53 -8.92
C ASN A 444 -11.30 -10.26 -9.52
N THR A 445 -11.73 -11.04 -10.51
CA THR A 445 -13.09 -10.89 -11.07
C THR A 445 -14.16 -11.16 -10.01
N ARG A 446 -14.01 -12.24 -9.23
CA ARG A 446 -14.96 -12.60 -8.16
C ARG A 446 -14.97 -11.59 -7.02
N GLU A 447 -13.81 -11.04 -6.62
CA GLU A 447 -13.76 -9.95 -5.64
C GLU A 447 -14.55 -8.72 -6.09
N ASN A 448 -14.41 -8.32 -7.36
CA ASN A 448 -15.13 -7.18 -7.90
C ASN A 448 -16.63 -7.43 -7.98
N VAL A 449 -17.05 -8.60 -8.45
CA VAL A 449 -18.48 -8.99 -8.50
C VAL A 449 -19.08 -8.94 -7.10
N HIS A 450 -18.46 -9.59 -6.11
CA HIS A 450 -18.98 -9.59 -4.75
C HIS A 450 -18.94 -8.20 -4.13
N SER A 451 -17.90 -7.39 -4.37
CA SER A 451 -17.85 -6.01 -3.88
C SER A 451 -18.98 -5.14 -4.46
N GLN A 452 -19.35 -5.35 -5.73
CA GLN A 452 -20.50 -4.69 -6.35
C GLN A 452 -21.82 -5.17 -5.73
N SER A 453 -22.02 -6.49 -5.60
CA SER A 453 -23.22 -7.05 -4.98
C SER A 453 -23.41 -6.58 -3.54
N VAL A 454 -22.34 -6.47 -2.75
CA VAL A 454 -22.38 -5.87 -1.40
C VAL A 454 -22.96 -4.45 -1.46
N GLY A 455 -22.55 -3.63 -2.42
CA GLY A 455 -23.12 -2.30 -2.63
C GLY A 455 -24.60 -2.31 -2.97
N THR A 456 -25.03 -3.25 -3.83
CA THR A 456 -26.43 -3.41 -4.25
C THR A 456 -27.33 -3.82 -3.08
N TYR A 457 -26.99 -4.89 -2.34
CA TYR A 457 -27.82 -5.36 -1.23
C TYR A 457 -27.81 -4.39 -0.04
N TYR A 458 -26.72 -3.67 0.18
CA TYR A 458 -26.69 -2.59 1.16
C TYR A 458 -27.69 -1.48 0.82
N ALA A 459 -27.73 -1.05 -0.45
CA ALA A 459 -28.68 -0.03 -0.90
C ALA A 459 -30.13 -0.50 -0.74
N LEU A 460 -30.44 -1.74 -1.17
CA LEU A 460 -31.77 -2.33 -1.02
C LEU A 460 -32.21 -2.43 0.46
N ALA A 461 -31.30 -2.84 1.35
CA ALA A 461 -31.57 -2.90 2.79
C ALA A 461 -31.82 -1.51 3.38
N THR A 462 -31.04 -0.50 2.99
CA THR A 462 -31.23 0.88 3.44
C THR A 462 -32.52 1.50 2.91
N ASP A 463 -32.87 1.25 1.64
CA ASP A 463 -34.12 1.71 1.05
C ASP A 463 -35.33 1.09 1.77
N TYR A 464 -35.23 -0.19 2.14
CA TYR A 464 -36.23 -0.86 2.99
C TYR A 464 -36.36 -0.17 4.35
N ASP A 465 -35.25 0.04 5.06
CA ASP A 465 -35.26 0.63 6.41
C ASP A 465 -35.91 2.04 6.37
N ILE A 466 -35.58 2.84 5.36
CA ILE A 466 -36.17 4.17 5.13
C ILE A 466 -37.66 4.08 4.84
N ALA A 467 -38.09 3.10 4.03
CA ALA A 467 -39.50 2.91 3.72
C ALA A 467 -40.30 2.46 4.96
N GLN A 468 -39.71 1.60 5.80
CA GLN A 468 -40.32 1.11 7.04
C GLN A 468 -40.54 2.25 8.03
N GLU A 469 -39.55 3.11 8.22
CA GLU A 469 -39.66 4.28 9.10
C GLU A 469 -40.72 5.29 8.64
N LYS A 470 -40.97 5.37 7.32
CA LYS A 470 -42.02 6.20 6.73
C LYS A 470 -43.41 5.55 6.77
N GLY A 471 -43.51 4.30 7.22
CA GLY A 471 -44.77 3.55 7.24
C GLY A 471 -45.25 3.11 5.86
N PHE A 472 -44.34 2.96 4.89
CA PHE A 472 -44.66 2.51 3.53
C PHE A 472 -44.47 1.00 3.33
N VAL A 473 -44.19 0.27 4.40
CA VAL A 473 -43.87 -1.16 4.38
C VAL A 473 -44.94 -1.92 5.15
N ASP A 474 -45.46 -2.97 4.54
CA ASP A 474 -46.41 -3.90 5.18
C ASP A 474 -45.69 -4.83 6.17
N ASP A 475 -46.40 -5.29 7.21
CA ASP A 475 -45.84 -6.18 8.24
C ASP A 475 -45.27 -7.47 7.65
N THR A 476 -45.77 -7.95 6.50
CA THR A 476 -45.27 -9.16 5.83
C THR A 476 -43.98 -8.95 5.04
N ALA A 477 -43.57 -7.69 4.80
CA ALA A 477 -42.40 -7.35 3.98
C ALA A 477 -41.06 -7.57 4.70
N HIS A 478 -41.06 -7.85 6.01
CA HIS A 478 -39.84 -8.13 6.79
C HIS A 478 -38.97 -9.24 6.17
N VAL A 479 -39.60 -10.20 5.47
CA VAL A 479 -38.90 -11.24 4.71
C VAL A 479 -37.93 -10.69 3.66
N MET A 480 -38.22 -9.54 3.07
CA MET A 480 -37.33 -8.87 2.12
C MET A 480 -36.10 -8.31 2.83
N ARG A 481 -36.26 -7.75 4.03
CA ARG A 481 -35.14 -7.21 4.81
C ARG A 481 -34.18 -8.30 5.26
N LEU A 482 -34.71 -9.47 5.62
CA LEU A 482 -33.94 -10.66 5.97
C LEU A 482 -33.16 -11.18 4.76
N PHE A 483 -33.82 -11.28 3.60
CA PHE A 483 -33.16 -11.66 2.35
C PHE A 483 -32.01 -10.71 1.98
N TYR A 484 -32.22 -9.39 2.08
CA TYR A 484 -31.17 -8.42 1.78
C TYR A 484 -29.98 -8.53 2.74
N GLU A 485 -30.21 -8.78 4.04
CA GLU A 485 -29.11 -8.97 5.00
C GLU A 485 -28.34 -10.26 4.73
N GLU A 486 -29.03 -11.37 4.45
CA GLU A 486 -28.39 -12.66 4.20
C GLU A 486 -27.50 -12.60 2.95
N GLU A 487 -27.98 -12.00 1.85
CA GLU A 487 -27.17 -11.80 0.63
C GLU A 487 -26.03 -10.79 0.83
N LEU A 488 -26.27 -9.74 1.63
CA LEU A 488 -25.22 -8.78 2.00
C LEU A 488 -24.08 -9.48 2.75
N GLU A 489 -24.39 -10.23 3.82
CA GLU A 489 -23.38 -10.97 4.58
C GLU A 489 -22.64 -11.99 3.70
N PHE A 490 -23.37 -12.74 2.88
CA PHE A 490 -22.80 -13.72 1.95
C PHE A 490 -21.75 -13.07 1.04
N HIS A 491 -22.11 -11.99 0.36
CA HIS A 491 -21.20 -11.30 -0.55
C HIS A 491 -20.07 -10.58 0.19
N MET A 492 -20.29 -10.07 1.40
CA MET A 492 -19.21 -9.49 2.23
C MET A 492 -18.18 -10.56 2.60
N GLY A 493 -18.62 -11.76 2.98
CA GLY A 493 -17.73 -12.88 3.29
C GLY A 493 -16.90 -13.34 2.09
N LEU A 494 -17.50 -13.40 0.91
CA LEU A 494 -16.78 -13.76 -0.32
C LEU A 494 -15.82 -12.65 -0.79
N ALA A 495 -16.20 -11.38 -0.66
CA ALA A 495 -15.28 -10.28 -0.90
C ALA A 495 -14.07 -10.34 0.05
N ASP A 496 -14.28 -10.63 1.34
CA ASP A 496 -13.19 -10.84 2.31
C ASP A 496 -12.31 -12.05 1.95
N LYS A 497 -12.92 -13.17 1.54
CA LYS A 497 -12.20 -14.36 1.05
C LYS A 497 -11.23 -13.98 -0.05
N TYR A 498 -11.70 -13.28 -1.08
CA TYR A 498 -10.88 -12.91 -2.22
C TYR A 498 -9.87 -11.81 -1.90
N ARG A 499 -10.22 -10.84 -1.04
CA ARG A 499 -9.27 -9.84 -0.52
C ARG A 499 -8.13 -10.47 0.27
N THR A 500 -8.37 -11.59 0.95
CA THR A 500 -7.33 -12.31 1.71
C THR A 500 -6.19 -12.76 0.79
N PHE A 501 -6.52 -13.25 -0.41
CA PHE A 501 -5.53 -13.62 -1.43
C PHE A 501 -4.78 -12.42 -2.01
N MET A 502 -5.20 -11.19 -1.71
CA MET A 502 -4.65 -9.94 -2.24
C MET A 502 -4.20 -8.95 -1.15
N SER A 503 -3.99 -9.42 0.08
CA SER A 503 -3.82 -8.60 1.30
C SER A 503 -2.44 -7.92 1.46
N PHE A 504 -1.74 -7.59 0.36
CA PHE A 504 -0.34 -7.15 0.39
C PHE A 504 -0.14 -5.61 0.45
N HIS A 505 -1.21 -4.81 0.61
CA HIS A 505 -1.25 -3.35 0.44
C HIS A 505 -1.12 -2.54 1.75
N HIS A 506 0.02 -2.62 2.43
CA HIS A 506 0.17 -1.95 3.74
C HIS A 506 0.01 -0.42 3.68
N ASN A 507 0.53 0.26 2.65
CA ASN A 507 0.53 1.73 2.59
C ASN A 507 -0.84 2.32 2.23
N GLN A 508 -1.56 1.72 1.27
CA GLN A 508 -2.92 2.13 0.92
C GLN A 508 -3.90 1.87 2.08
N ASP A 509 -3.73 0.75 2.78
CA ASP A 509 -4.53 0.45 3.96
C ASP A 509 -4.30 1.48 5.07
N VAL A 510 -3.05 1.89 5.32
CA VAL A 510 -2.74 2.94 6.30
C VAL A 510 -3.36 4.28 5.91
N ALA A 511 -3.31 4.67 4.63
CA ALA A 511 -3.96 5.88 4.15
C ALA A 511 -5.49 5.81 4.30
N ASN A 512 -6.10 4.67 3.96
CA ASN A 512 -7.53 4.47 4.13
C ASN A 512 -7.96 4.50 5.62
N VAL A 513 -7.15 3.92 6.51
CA VAL A 513 -7.36 3.99 7.97
C VAL A 513 -7.31 5.45 8.44
N GLN A 514 -6.29 6.22 8.01
CA GLN A 514 -6.17 7.64 8.35
C GLN A 514 -7.38 8.44 7.86
N ARG A 515 -7.87 8.18 6.64
CA ARG A 515 -9.06 8.85 6.10
C ARG A 515 -10.33 8.55 6.90
N MET A 516 -10.48 7.33 7.43
CA MET A 516 -11.66 6.95 8.21
C MET A 516 -11.59 7.36 9.69
N THR A 517 -10.40 7.69 10.20
CA THR A 517 -10.18 8.02 11.63
C THR A 517 -11.02 9.20 12.13
N PRO A 518 -11.18 10.33 11.40
CA PRO A 518 -12.02 11.44 11.87
C PRO A 518 -13.50 11.06 12.06
N ARG A 519 -14.07 10.23 11.17
CA ARG A 519 -15.46 9.73 11.30
C ARG A 519 -15.60 8.81 12.50
N TYR A 520 -14.60 7.94 12.72
CA TYR A 520 -14.53 7.10 13.92
C TYR A 520 -14.53 7.93 15.21
N ASP A 521 -13.66 8.94 15.31
CA ASP A 521 -13.54 9.78 16.52
C ASP A 521 -14.84 10.55 16.81
N SER A 522 -15.52 11.02 15.75
CA SER A 522 -16.84 11.66 15.86
C SER A 522 -17.89 10.69 16.42
N LEU A 523 -17.99 9.47 15.90
CA LEU A 523 -18.93 8.45 16.37
C LEU A 523 -18.63 8.00 17.80
N VAL A 524 -17.36 7.85 18.18
CA VAL A 524 -16.95 7.54 19.57
C VAL A 524 -17.41 8.64 20.52
N SER A 525 -17.20 9.89 20.13
CA SER A 525 -17.59 11.05 20.94
C SER A 525 -19.10 11.14 21.10
N ARG A 526 -19.87 10.80 20.05
CA ARG A 526 -21.33 10.78 20.09
C ARG A 526 -21.88 9.63 20.93
N PHE A 527 -21.33 8.42 20.78
CA PHE A 527 -21.66 7.26 21.62
C PHE A 527 -21.50 7.59 23.11
N LYS A 528 -20.34 8.14 23.50
CA LYS A 528 -20.04 8.52 24.90
C LYS A 528 -21.05 9.54 25.43
N ARG A 529 -21.48 10.49 24.60
CA ARG A 529 -22.49 11.50 24.96
C ARG A 529 -23.85 10.85 25.22
N ILE A 530 -24.31 10.01 24.29
CA ILE A 530 -25.58 9.30 24.41
C ILE A 530 -25.57 8.40 25.66
N ALA A 531 -24.53 7.58 25.82
CA ALA A 531 -24.38 6.68 26.96
C ALA A 531 -24.37 7.43 28.30
N LYS A 532 -23.70 8.60 28.35
CA LYS A 532 -23.70 9.47 29.53
C LYS A 532 -25.10 10.01 29.82
N THR A 533 -25.79 10.56 28.82
CA THR A 533 -27.15 11.10 28.98
C THR A 533 -28.14 10.03 29.44
N VAL A 534 -28.08 8.82 28.88
CA VAL A 534 -28.93 7.69 29.30
C VAL A 534 -28.64 7.32 30.75
N SER A 535 -27.37 7.26 31.15
CA SER A 535 -26.98 6.98 32.54
C SER A 535 -27.42 8.05 33.53
N GLU A 536 -27.44 9.33 33.13
CA GLU A 536 -27.78 10.46 34.02
C GLU A 536 -29.28 10.71 34.12
N THR A 537 -30.02 10.53 33.02
CA THR A 537 -31.44 10.92 32.93
C THR A 537 -32.41 9.75 33.05
N LEU A 538 -31.94 8.51 32.89
CA LEU A 538 -32.78 7.30 32.76
C LEU A 538 -33.84 7.40 31.65
N ARG A 539 -33.71 8.37 30.73
CA ARG A 539 -34.61 8.59 29.60
C ARG A 539 -33.93 8.17 28.30
N PHE A 540 -34.70 7.47 27.46
CA PHE A 540 -34.27 7.01 26.15
C PHE A 540 -34.81 7.96 25.09
N ASP A 541 -33.92 8.67 24.38
CA ASP A 541 -34.29 9.36 23.15
C ASP A 541 -34.08 8.41 21.96
N GLN A 542 -35.16 7.74 21.56
CA GLN A 542 -35.14 6.76 20.47
C GLN A 542 -34.68 7.37 19.16
N ARG A 543 -34.97 8.66 18.91
CA ARG A 543 -34.56 9.33 17.68
C ARG A 543 -33.05 9.46 17.59
N THR A 544 -32.41 9.93 18.66
CA THR A 544 -30.95 10.05 18.73
C THR A 544 -30.25 8.70 18.61
N LEU A 545 -30.83 7.63 19.17
CA LEU A 545 -30.32 6.27 19.03
C LEU A 545 -30.42 5.76 17.59
N ASN A 546 -31.57 5.96 16.93
CA ASN A 546 -31.76 5.56 15.53
C ASN A 546 -30.83 6.33 14.58
N GLU A 547 -30.65 7.64 14.80
CA GLU A 547 -29.69 8.45 14.04
C GLU A 547 -28.25 7.95 14.23
N TYR A 548 -27.89 7.54 15.46
CA TYR A 548 -26.60 6.89 15.75
C TYR A 548 -26.42 5.55 15.07
N ALA A 549 -27.43 4.69 15.13
CA ALA A 549 -27.44 3.40 14.46
C ALA A 549 -27.22 3.55 12.94
N ARG A 550 -27.92 4.48 12.27
CA ARG A 550 -27.74 4.73 10.83
C ARG A 550 -26.32 5.18 10.49
N ASP A 551 -25.79 6.18 11.22
CA ASP A 551 -24.45 6.69 10.96
C ASP A 551 -23.35 5.64 11.24
N LEU A 552 -23.57 4.78 12.25
CA LEU A 552 -22.68 3.66 12.56
C LEU A 552 -22.68 2.62 11.43
N ARG A 553 -23.86 2.29 10.89
CA ARG A 553 -24.05 1.37 9.77
C ARG A 553 -23.36 1.90 8.51
N ASP A 554 -23.60 3.17 8.15
CA ASP A 554 -22.95 3.85 7.01
C ASP A 554 -21.43 3.89 7.15
N TYR A 555 -20.92 4.27 8.33
CA TYR A 555 -19.48 4.30 8.60
C TYR A 555 -18.84 2.92 8.44
N THR A 556 -19.49 1.87 8.94
CA THR A 556 -18.95 0.50 8.89
C THR A 556 -18.95 -0.03 7.46
N MET A 557 -20.00 0.27 6.69
CA MET A 557 -20.08 -0.06 5.27
C MET A 557 -19.00 0.67 4.45
N ASP A 558 -18.77 1.95 4.72
CA ASP A 558 -17.70 2.70 4.06
C ASP A 558 -16.32 2.15 4.43
N CYS A 559 -16.09 1.79 5.69
CA CYS A 559 -14.87 1.09 6.10
C CYS A 559 -14.70 -0.22 5.31
N PHE A 560 -15.78 -0.99 5.11
CA PHE A 560 -15.74 -2.23 4.35
C PHE A 560 -15.41 -2.00 2.87
N LYS A 561 -16.02 -1.01 2.22
CA LYS A 561 -15.73 -0.65 0.81
C LYS A 561 -14.26 -0.25 0.62
N GLN A 562 -13.68 0.43 1.61
CA GLN A 562 -12.27 0.84 1.60
C GLN A 562 -11.30 -0.28 2.02
N GLY A 563 -11.81 -1.46 2.38
CA GLY A 563 -11.02 -2.60 2.83
C GLY A 563 -10.43 -2.45 4.23
N VAL A 564 -10.92 -1.49 5.03
CA VAL A 564 -10.46 -1.24 6.41
C VAL A 564 -11.42 -1.75 7.49
N ALA A 565 -12.43 -2.51 7.07
CA ALA A 565 -13.29 -3.36 7.89
C ALA A 565 -13.60 -4.66 7.12
N SER A 566 -14.04 -5.69 7.83
CA SER A 566 -14.45 -6.99 7.29
C SER A 566 -15.90 -7.33 7.69
N LEU A 567 -16.41 -8.47 7.21
CA LEU A 567 -17.70 -9.03 7.66
C LEU A 567 -17.76 -9.18 9.20
N LYS A 568 -16.62 -9.42 9.85
CA LYS A 568 -16.56 -9.50 11.32
C LYS A 568 -16.95 -8.19 11.99
N GLU A 569 -16.48 -7.07 11.46
CA GLU A 569 -16.84 -5.74 11.96
C GLU A 569 -18.31 -5.40 11.68
N TRP A 570 -18.85 -5.85 10.55
CA TRP A 570 -20.28 -5.74 10.23
C TRP A 570 -21.16 -6.49 11.24
N ARG A 571 -20.88 -7.77 11.48
CA ARG A 571 -21.58 -8.60 12.47
C ARG A 571 -21.46 -8.11 13.91
N ALA A 572 -20.44 -7.32 14.23
CA ALA A 572 -20.29 -6.73 15.55
C ALA A 572 -21.37 -5.66 15.81
N ILE A 573 -21.81 -4.95 14.76
CA ILE A 573 -22.81 -3.88 14.86
C ILE A 573 -24.22 -4.35 14.49
N THR A 574 -24.36 -5.41 13.71
CA THR A 574 -25.66 -5.95 13.31
C THR A 574 -26.15 -6.99 14.32
N ASP A 575 -27.39 -6.83 14.78
CA ASP A 575 -28.15 -7.86 15.46
C ASP A 575 -29.08 -8.52 14.45
N TYR A 576 -28.68 -9.71 13.99
CA TYR A 576 -29.45 -10.47 13.02
C TYR A 576 -30.03 -11.70 13.72
N ASP A 577 -31.32 -11.63 14.07
CA ASP A 577 -32.06 -12.74 14.64
C ASP A 577 -32.93 -13.40 13.56
N ARG A 578 -32.45 -14.55 13.07
CA ARG A 578 -33.13 -15.35 12.05
C ARG A 578 -34.43 -15.99 12.56
N GLU A 579 -34.54 -16.24 13.86
CA GLU A 579 -35.72 -16.88 14.46
C GLU A 579 -36.81 -15.83 14.73
N ALA A 580 -36.41 -14.67 15.26
CA ALA A 580 -37.32 -13.54 15.47
C ALA A 580 -37.66 -12.79 14.17
N GLY A 581 -36.88 -12.98 13.10
CA GLY A 581 -37.09 -12.33 11.82
C GLY A 581 -36.76 -10.83 11.85
N THR A 582 -35.81 -10.42 12.68
CA THR A 582 -35.43 -9.02 12.88
C THR A 582 -33.97 -8.78 12.50
N VAL A 583 -33.71 -7.60 11.94
CA VAL A 583 -32.37 -7.10 11.66
C VAL A 583 -32.27 -5.68 12.21
N GLU A 584 -31.52 -5.51 13.29
CA GLU A 584 -31.34 -4.22 13.94
C GLU A 584 -29.87 -3.85 14.03
N THR A 585 -29.56 -2.54 14.07
CA THR A 585 -28.19 -2.10 14.36
C THR A 585 -28.06 -1.87 15.87
N ARG A 586 -27.13 -2.59 16.50
CA ARG A 586 -26.87 -2.51 17.93
C ARG A 586 -26.34 -1.13 18.32
N PHE A 587 -26.75 -0.66 19.50
CA PHE A 587 -26.12 0.49 20.14
C PHE A 587 -24.78 0.07 20.78
N VAL A 588 -23.71 0.07 19.98
CA VAL A 588 -22.35 -0.33 20.41
C VAL A 588 -21.32 0.74 20.04
N LEU A 589 -20.17 0.71 20.71
CA LEU A 589 -19.03 1.56 20.33
C LEU A 589 -18.60 1.25 18.89
N PRO A 590 -18.32 2.26 18.03
CA PRO A 590 -17.89 1.98 16.66
C PRO A 590 -16.59 1.20 16.67
N VAL A 591 -16.40 0.32 15.68
CA VAL A 591 -15.13 -0.39 15.55
C VAL A 591 -14.11 0.50 14.84
N ARG A 592 -12.89 0.59 15.38
CA ARG A 592 -11.80 1.35 14.75
C ARG A 592 -11.48 0.78 13.36
N PRO A 593 -11.15 1.62 12.38
CA PRO A 593 -10.68 1.13 11.10
C PRO A 593 -9.32 0.44 11.31
N LYS A 594 -9.10 -0.64 10.59
CA LYS A 594 -7.92 -1.51 10.72
C LYS A 594 -7.38 -1.83 9.34
N THR A 595 -6.08 -2.11 9.24
CA THR A 595 -5.51 -2.56 7.97
C THR A 595 -6.05 -3.93 7.56
N ARG A 596 -5.98 -4.31 6.27
CA ARG A 596 -6.44 -5.64 5.83
C ARG A 596 -5.69 -6.76 6.53
N ALA A 597 -4.40 -6.56 6.81
CA ALA A 597 -3.59 -7.52 7.55
C ALA A 597 -4.10 -7.78 8.98
N GLU A 598 -4.72 -6.78 9.62
CA GLU A 598 -5.34 -6.92 10.94
C GLU A 598 -6.74 -7.56 10.86
N ASN A 599 -7.52 -7.25 9.83
CA ASN A 599 -8.90 -7.73 9.67
C ASN A 599 -8.99 -9.16 9.10
N LEU A 600 -8.21 -9.44 8.05
CA LEU A 600 -8.24 -10.68 7.29
C LEU A 600 -7.27 -11.71 7.89
N SER A 601 -7.46 -11.97 9.18
CA SER A 601 -6.69 -13.00 9.89
C SER A 601 -6.99 -14.41 9.33
N PRO A 602 -6.06 -15.37 9.46
CA PRO A 602 -6.30 -16.76 9.04
C PRO A 602 -7.56 -17.36 9.67
N THR A 603 -7.89 -16.98 10.91
CA THR A 603 -9.09 -17.43 11.60
C THR A 603 -10.36 -16.87 10.95
N HIS A 604 -10.35 -15.61 10.49
CA HIS A 604 -11.46 -15.04 9.72
C HIS A 604 -11.61 -15.75 8.38
N PHE A 605 -10.52 -15.93 7.64
CA PHE A 605 -10.52 -16.62 6.35
C PHE A 605 -11.11 -18.04 6.44
N ASP A 606 -10.76 -18.78 7.49
CA ASP A 606 -11.30 -20.11 7.75
C ASP A 606 -12.83 -20.16 7.91
N THR A 607 -13.48 -19.03 8.24
CA THR A 607 -14.94 -18.94 8.36
C THR A 607 -15.67 -18.75 7.03
N VAL A 608 -15.01 -18.18 6.01
CA VAL A 608 -15.63 -17.76 4.74
C VAL A 608 -15.10 -18.52 3.51
N LYS A 609 -13.97 -19.22 3.64
CA LYS A 609 -13.26 -19.84 2.50
C LYS A 609 -14.07 -20.87 1.70
N ALA A 610 -15.12 -21.42 2.30
CA ALA A 610 -15.93 -22.51 1.74
C ALA A 610 -17.35 -22.07 1.33
N TRP A 611 -17.68 -20.78 1.33
CA TRP A 611 -19.05 -20.32 1.07
C TRP A 611 -19.49 -20.43 -0.40
N ASP A 612 -18.55 -20.57 -1.31
CA ASP A 612 -18.71 -20.57 -2.77
C ASP A 612 -18.01 -21.77 -3.41
N VAL A 613 -18.14 -22.95 -2.78
CA VAL A 613 -17.52 -24.19 -3.27
C VAL A 613 -17.99 -24.53 -4.69
N HIS A 614 -19.22 -24.17 -5.07
CA HIS A 614 -19.74 -24.32 -6.42
C HIS A 614 -18.95 -23.54 -7.47
N HIS A 615 -18.34 -22.40 -7.10
CA HIS A 615 -17.45 -21.64 -7.99
C HIS A 615 -16.03 -22.20 -8.09
N LEU A 616 -15.65 -23.16 -7.24
CA LEU A 616 -14.32 -23.77 -7.26
C LEU A 616 -14.15 -24.81 -8.38
N GLY A 617 -15.23 -25.26 -9.03
CA GLY A 617 -15.15 -26.17 -10.18
C GLY A 617 -14.28 -25.63 -11.32
N LEU A 618 -14.27 -24.30 -11.51
CA LEU A 618 -13.42 -23.59 -12.48
C LEU A 618 -11.95 -23.50 -12.01
N ASP A 619 -11.72 -23.48 -10.70
CA ASP A 619 -10.39 -23.39 -10.09
C ASP A 619 -9.62 -24.73 -10.12
N TYR A 620 -10.35 -25.85 -10.25
CA TYR A 620 -9.83 -27.23 -10.29
C TYR A 620 -9.99 -27.89 -11.66
N TYR A 621 -9.92 -27.09 -12.73
CA TYR A 621 -10.00 -27.56 -14.11
C TYR A 621 -9.09 -28.78 -14.38
N ASN A 622 -9.64 -29.83 -14.98
CA ASN A 622 -8.95 -31.07 -15.36
C ASN A 622 -8.29 -31.88 -14.22
N LYS A 623 -8.68 -31.67 -12.95
CA LYS A 623 -8.33 -32.56 -11.83
C LYS A 623 -9.52 -33.46 -11.48
N PRO A 624 -9.29 -34.72 -11.04
CA PRO A 624 -10.37 -35.51 -10.44
C PRO A 624 -10.94 -34.74 -9.25
N ASP A 625 -12.24 -34.92 -9.00
CA ASP A 625 -13.00 -34.24 -7.94
C ASP A 625 -12.13 -33.94 -6.70
N ALA A 626 -12.02 -32.65 -6.36
CA ALA A 626 -11.19 -32.23 -5.23
C ALA A 626 -11.89 -32.59 -3.92
N ARG A 627 -11.16 -33.21 -2.98
CA ARG A 627 -11.71 -33.52 -1.66
C ARG A 627 -11.95 -32.24 -0.87
N ILE A 628 -13.16 -32.11 -0.33
CA ILE A 628 -13.51 -31.09 0.68
C ILE A 628 -13.62 -31.78 2.04
N ASP A 629 -13.04 -31.18 3.07
CA ASP A 629 -13.17 -31.66 4.44
C ASP A 629 -14.58 -31.40 4.98
N THR A 630 -15.05 -32.29 5.86
CA THR A 630 -16.40 -32.29 6.40
C THR A 630 -16.78 -30.94 7.04
N LYS A 631 -15.85 -30.24 7.68
CA LYS A 631 -16.09 -28.93 8.28
C LYS A 631 -16.47 -27.88 7.23
N ASN A 632 -15.75 -27.83 6.10
CA ASN A 632 -16.02 -26.88 5.04
C ASN A 632 -17.25 -27.28 4.22
N ALA A 633 -17.52 -28.58 4.05
CA ALA A 633 -18.77 -29.06 3.45
C ALA A 633 -20.01 -28.64 4.27
N LEU A 634 -19.95 -28.82 5.60
CA LEU A 634 -21.01 -28.37 6.51
C LEU A 634 -21.17 -26.84 6.49
N SER A 635 -20.06 -26.09 6.44
CA SER A 635 -20.11 -24.63 6.31
C SER A 635 -20.79 -24.19 5.01
N PHE A 636 -20.46 -24.85 3.89
CA PHE A 636 -21.06 -24.56 2.58
C PHE A 636 -22.56 -24.86 2.57
N ALA A 637 -22.94 -26.04 3.07
CA ALA A 637 -24.34 -26.47 3.19
C ALA A 637 -25.16 -25.53 4.09
N GLY A 638 -24.57 -25.07 5.21
CA GLY A 638 -25.23 -24.11 6.11
C GLY A 638 -25.52 -22.76 5.44
N VAL A 639 -24.57 -22.25 4.65
CA VAL A 639 -24.76 -21.00 3.87
C VAL A 639 -25.81 -21.20 2.78
N PHE A 640 -25.72 -22.30 2.03
CA PHE A 640 -26.74 -22.65 1.03
C PHE A 640 -28.15 -22.66 1.62
N GLN A 641 -28.33 -23.36 2.74
CA GLN A 641 -29.66 -23.52 3.33
C GLN A 641 -30.22 -22.20 3.88
N ALA A 642 -29.37 -21.37 4.49
CA ALA A 642 -29.78 -20.05 4.94
C ALA A 642 -30.21 -19.15 3.78
N ARG A 643 -29.40 -19.10 2.70
CA ARG A 643 -29.72 -18.32 1.49
C ARG A 643 -31.00 -18.81 0.82
N LYS A 644 -31.14 -20.13 0.64
CA LYS A 644 -32.34 -20.74 0.04
C LYS A 644 -33.60 -20.38 0.81
N GLN A 645 -33.59 -20.52 2.13
CA GLN A 645 -34.74 -20.21 2.98
C GLN A 645 -35.19 -18.75 2.83
N GLN A 646 -34.25 -17.79 2.85
CA GLN A 646 -34.61 -16.37 2.72
C GLN A 646 -35.04 -16.00 1.31
N ALA A 647 -34.40 -16.57 0.27
CA ALA A 647 -34.77 -16.34 -1.12
C ALA A 647 -36.17 -16.88 -1.45
N GLU A 648 -36.55 -18.06 -0.93
CA GLU A 648 -37.90 -18.62 -1.08
C GLU A 648 -38.96 -17.76 -0.39
N ALA A 649 -38.68 -17.26 0.82
CA ALA A 649 -39.58 -16.35 1.52
C ALA A 649 -39.77 -15.03 0.77
N ALA A 650 -38.67 -14.45 0.26
CA ALA A 650 -38.71 -13.25 -0.57
C ALA A 650 -39.48 -13.48 -1.88
N GLU A 651 -39.32 -14.64 -2.53
CA GLU A 651 -40.05 -14.97 -3.74
C GLU A 651 -41.56 -15.05 -3.53
N ILE A 652 -42.01 -15.68 -2.44
CA ILE A 652 -43.43 -15.76 -2.08
C ILE A 652 -44.01 -14.34 -1.95
N TYR A 653 -43.29 -13.45 -1.27
CA TYR A 653 -43.72 -12.06 -1.09
C TYR A 653 -43.74 -11.27 -2.40
N VAL A 654 -42.67 -11.33 -3.20
CA VAL A 654 -42.56 -10.61 -4.49
C VAL A 654 -43.64 -11.08 -5.47
N LYS A 655 -43.89 -12.39 -5.57
CA LYS A 655 -44.98 -12.95 -6.40
C LYS A 655 -46.35 -12.57 -5.87
N GLY A 656 -46.56 -12.63 -4.55
CA GLY A 656 -47.83 -12.27 -3.92
C GLY A 656 -48.20 -10.79 -4.10
N THR A 657 -47.20 -9.91 -4.25
CA THR A 657 -47.38 -8.47 -4.46
C THR A 657 -47.33 -8.04 -5.93
N GLY A 658 -47.07 -8.97 -6.87
CA GLY A 658 -46.95 -8.68 -8.30
C GLY A 658 -45.74 -7.81 -8.67
N GLN A 659 -44.72 -7.80 -7.83
CA GLN A 659 -43.47 -7.06 -8.07
C GLN A 659 -42.46 -7.93 -8.83
N GLU A 660 -41.44 -7.30 -9.41
CA GLU A 660 -40.29 -7.99 -9.98
C GLU A 660 -39.00 -7.45 -9.35
N LEU A 661 -38.11 -8.36 -8.93
CA LEU A 661 -36.82 -8.00 -8.33
C LEU A 661 -35.68 -8.75 -9.03
N GLN A 662 -34.89 -8.01 -9.81
CA GLN A 662 -33.77 -8.57 -10.57
C GLN A 662 -32.70 -9.18 -9.65
N ALA A 663 -32.42 -8.55 -8.51
CA ALA A 663 -31.45 -9.05 -7.52
C ALA A 663 -31.87 -10.43 -6.95
N LEU A 664 -33.16 -10.67 -6.76
CA LEU A 664 -33.68 -11.97 -6.32
C LEU A 664 -33.50 -13.03 -7.40
N SER A 665 -33.73 -12.68 -8.67
CA SER A 665 -33.55 -13.61 -9.80
C SER A 665 -32.08 -14.05 -9.93
N PHE A 666 -31.12 -13.13 -9.77
CA PHE A 666 -29.70 -13.46 -9.79
C PHE A 666 -29.28 -14.33 -8.59
N ALA A 667 -29.74 -14.01 -7.38
CA ALA A 667 -29.45 -14.81 -6.19
C ALA A 667 -29.99 -16.23 -6.31
N LYS A 668 -31.22 -16.39 -6.81
CA LYS A 668 -31.83 -17.71 -7.04
C LYS A 668 -31.03 -18.57 -8.00
N HIS A 669 -30.55 -18.00 -9.10
CA HIS A 669 -29.73 -18.73 -10.06
C HIS A 669 -28.44 -19.26 -9.42
N ASP A 670 -27.76 -18.43 -8.63
CA ASP A 670 -26.55 -18.84 -7.89
C ASP A 670 -26.86 -19.89 -6.81
N ILE A 671 -28.02 -19.81 -6.14
CA ILE A 671 -28.49 -20.81 -5.17
C ILE A 671 -28.80 -22.16 -5.85
N GLU A 672 -29.38 -22.15 -7.05
CA GLU A 672 -29.62 -23.36 -7.85
C GLU A 672 -28.28 -24.02 -8.23
N ASP A 673 -27.25 -23.24 -8.56
CA ASP A 673 -25.90 -23.76 -8.80
C ASP A 673 -25.27 -24.34 -7.52
N MET A 674 -25.51 -23.70 -6.35
CA MET A 674 -25.10 -24.26 -5.06
C MET A 674 -25.79 -25.60 -4.77
N GLU A 675 -27.09 -25.72 -5.04
CA GLU A 675 -27.88 -26.92 -4.76
C GLU A 675 -27.32 -28.16 -5.46
N GLN A 676 -26.91 -28.00 -6.73
CA GLN A 676 -26.30 -29.06 -7.52
C GLN A 676 -24.99 -29.59 -6.89
N VAL A 677 -24.24 -28.72 -6.20
CA VAL A 677 -22.93 -29.03 -5.64
C VAL A 677 -23.01 -29.46 -4.17
N VAL A 678 -23.95 -28.93 -3.39
CA VAL A 678 -24.09 -29.21 -1.95
C VAL A 678 -24.32 -30.69 -1.69
N GLN A 679 -25.20 -31.34 -2.46
CA GLN A 679 -25.52 -32.75 -2.26
C GLN A 679 -24.27 -33.63 -2.43
N LYS A 680 -23.48 -33.37 -3.49
CA LYS A 680 -22.24 -34.10 -3.77
C LYS A 680 -21.14 -33.80 -2.73
N ALA A 681 -21.03 -32.54 -2.29
CA ALA A 681 -20.06 -32.15 -1.27
C ALA A 681 -20.36 -32.80 0.09
N MET A 682 -21.63 -32.98 0.44
CA MET A 682 -22.08 -33.60 1.68
C MET A 682 -22.00 -35.13 1.67
N ASP A 683 -22.43 -35.76 0.57
CA ASP A 683 -22.51 -37.23 0.47
C ASP A 683 -21.17 -37.87 0.12
N GLU A 684 -20.39 -37.23 -0.77
CA GLU A 684 -19.17 -37.82 -1.33
C GLU A 684 -17.89 -37.13 -0.83
N GLY A 685 -18.00 -35.94 -0.22
CA GLY A 685 -16.84 -35.14 0.18
C GLY A 685 -16.05 -34.61 -1.00
N LEU A 686 -16.72 -34.38 -2.14
CA LEU A 686 -16.12 -34.08 -3.44
C LEU A 686 -16.67 -32.78 -4.04
N ILE A 687 -15.81 -31.98 -4.65
CA ILE A 687 -16.17 -30.79 -5.44
C ILE A 687 -16.36 -31.22 -6.91
N GLN A 688 -17.54 -30.95 -7.48
CA GLN A 688 -17.83 -31.25 -8.89
C GLN A 688 -17.02 -30.33 -9.82
N THR A 689 -16.16 -30.93 -10.65
CA THR A 689 -15.39 -30.20 -11.68
C THR A 689 -16.16 -30.13 -13.00
N VAL A 690 -16.08 -28.99 -13.70
CA VAL A 690 -16.66 -28.80 -15.04
C VAL A 690 -16.01 -29.75 -16.05
N LYS A 691 -16.78 -30.40 -16.94
CA LYS A 691 -16.29 -31.40 -17.89
C LYS A 691 -16.10 -30.82 -19.30
N LEU A 692 -15.13 -31.40 -20.02
CA LEU A 692 -14.60 -30.99 -21.34
C LEU A 692 -15.62 -30.96 -22.51
N ALA A 693 -16.85 -31.45 -22.33
CA ALA A 693 -17.82 -31.68 -23.41
C ALA A 693 -18.56 -30.40 -23.85
N ASP A 694 -18.43 -29.31 -23.11
CA ASP A 694 -19.27 -28.12 -23.24
C ASP A 694 -18.64 -26.98 -24.08
N LEU A 695 -17.47 -27.18 -24.70
CA LEU A 695 -16.70 -26.07 -25.32
C LEU A 695 -16.20 -26.40 -26.74
N ASN A 696 -16.50 -25.48 -27.66
CA ASN A 696 -16.40 -25.60 -29.12
C ASN A 696 -15.11 -24.93 -29.67
N PRO A 697 -14.39 -25.48 -30.66
CA PRO A 697 -13.05 -25.03 -31.01
C PRO A 697 -13.00 -24.19 -32.29
N GLN A 698 -12.34 -23.02 -32.24
CA GLN A 698 -11.45 -22.46 -33.29
C GLN A 698 -11.08 -20.99 -32.98
N ASP A 699 -9.77 -20.68 -32.93
CA ASP A 699 -9.12 -19.55 -33.64
C ASP A 699 -7.68 -19.27 -33.09
N GLU A 700 -6.71 -19.05 -33.98
CA GLU A 700 -5.30 -18.71 -33.64
C GLU A 700 -5.06 -17.19 -33.52
N ARG A 701 -4.37 -16.72 -32.46
CA ARG A 701 -4.12 -15.29 -32.16
C ARG A 701 -2.63 -14.87 -32.12
N GLN A 702 -2.37 -13.59 -31.83
CA GLN A 702 -1.06 -12.91 -31.87
C GLN A 702 -0.13 -13.34 -30.74
N LEU A 703 1.16 -13.52 -31.05
CA LEU A 703 2.09 -14.34 -30.27
C LEU A 703 3.04 -13.57 -29.34
N TYR A 704 3.01 -12.23 -29.31
CA TYR A 704 3.95 -11.39 -28.56
C TYR A 704 3.29 -10.10 -28.03
N THR A 705 3.69 -9.63 -26.84
CA THR A 705 3.11 -8.44 -26.18
C THR A 705 4.18 -7.46 -25.69
N LEU A 706 3.73 -6.31 -25.15
CA LEU A 706 4.57 -5.29 -24.52
C LEU A 706 5.11 -5.79 -23.18
N SER A 707 6.29 -5.30 -22.79
CA SER A 707 6.80 -5.54 -21.44
C SER A 707 6.03 -4.71 -20.39
N LEU A 708 5.87 -5.23 -19.16
CA LEU A 708 5.07 -4.62 -18.07
C LEU A 708 5.62 -3.28 -17.56
N ASP A 709 6.85 -3.00 -17.91
CA ASP A 709 7.61 -1.82 -17.59
C ASP A 709 7.45 -0.72 -18.67
N ARG A 710 6.83 -1.06 -19.81
CA ARG A 710 6.43 -0.12 -20.86
C ARG A 710 5.06 0.48 -20.56
N SER A 711 5.00 1.80 -20.49
CA SER A 711 3.77 2.51 -20.14
C SER A 711 3.02 3.04 -21.36
N VAL A 712 1.71 2.79 -21.43
CA VAL A 712 0.78 3.41 -22.39
C VAL A 712 -0.19 4.29 -21.59
N ASN A 713 -0.12 5.61 -21.78
CA ASN A 713 -0.98 6.55 -21.05
C ASN A 713 -2.38 6.62 -21.68
N VAL A 714 -3.28 5.72 -21.27
CA VAL A 714 -4.64 5.59 -21.83
C VAL A 714 -5.46 6.87 -21.61
N ALA A 715 -5.36 7.52 -20.45
CA ALA A 715 -6.12 8.73 -20.16
C ALA A 715 -5.80 9.89 -21.13
N ARG A 716 -4.51 10.09 -21.43
CA ARG A 716 -4.07 11.09 -22.42
C ARG A 716 -4.56 10.74 -23.84
N GLN A 717 -4.57 9.46 -24.20
CA GLN A 717 -4.99 9.00 -25.54
C GLN A 717 -6.50 9.07 -25.73
N VAL A 718 -7.27 8.71 -24.71
CA VAL A 718 -8.73 8.88 -24.67
C VAL A 718 -9.06 10.37 -24.81
N ARG A 719 -8.39 11.24 -24.05
CA ARG A 719 -8.55 12.70 -24.16
C ARG A 719 -8.26 13.21 -25.56
N GLN A 720 -7.12 12.85 -26.16
CA GLN A 720 -6.76 13.24 -27.53
C GLN A 720 -7.79 12.76 -28.56
N SER A 721 -8.36 11.57 -28.36
CA SER A 721 -9.38 11.01 -29.27
C SER A 721 -10.73 11.73 -29.16
N LEU A 722 -11.01 12.35 -28.01
CA LEU A 722 -12.22 13.15 -27.79
C LEU A 722 -12.02 14.61 -28.25
N GLU A 723 -10.84 15.21 -27.99
CA GLU A 723 -10.50 16.59 -28.41
C GLU A 723 -10.36 16.75 -29.93
N HIS A 724 -9.88 15.73 -30.65
CA HIS A 724 -9.72 15.80 -32.12
C HIS A 724 -11.06 15.84 -32.90
N VAL A 725 -12.18 15.59 -32.21
CA VAL A 725 -13.51 15.57 -32.82
C VAL A 725 -14.30 16.86 -32.56
N GLU A 726 -14.09 17.52 -31.41
CA GLU A 726 -14.64 18.87 -31.17
C GLU A 726 -14.21 19.86 -32.28
N MET A 727 -13.02 19.70 -32.87
CA MET A 727 -12.60 20.54 -34.00
C MET A 727 -13.21 20.14 -35.36
N ILE A 728 -13.55 18.86 -35.58
CA ILE A 728 -14.11 18.38 -36.86
C ILE A 728 -15.62 18.63 -36.91
N GLU A 729 -16.33 18.45 -35.80
CA GLU A 729 -17.78 18.75 -35.71
C GLU A 729 -18.04 20.28 -35.75
N GLN A 730 -17.12 21.11 -35.24
CA GLN A 730 -17.17 22.57 -35.41
C GLN A 730 -16.89 23.03 -36.85
N GLU A 731 -15.97 22.38 -37.58
CA GLU A 731 -15.70 22.69 -38.99
C GLU A 731 -16.84 22.24 -39.92
N GLU A 732 -17.56 21.14 -39.61
CA GLU A 732 -18.75 20.72 -40.37
C GLU A 732 -19.98 21.61 -40.09
N GLU A 733 -20.16 22.11 -38.86
CA GLU A 733 -21.21 23.11 -38.54
C GLU A 733 -20.93 24.51 -39.12
N GLU A 734 -19.67 24.86 -39.42
CA GLU A 734 -19.33 26.10 -40.15
C GLU A 734 -19.48 25.95 -41.69
N LEU A 735 -19.65 24.72 -42.19
CA LEU A 735 -19.79 24.41 -43.62
C LEU A 735 -21.22 24.06 -44.07
N GLU A 736 -22.15 23.80 -43.15
CA GLU A 736 -23.62 23.74 -43.37
C GLU A 736 -24.30 25.09 -43.08
#